data_AF-A0A9E1UYE0-F1
#
_entry.id   AF-A0A9E1UYE0-F1
#
_cell.length_a   1.000
_cell.length_b   1.000
_cell.length_c   1.000
_cell.angle_alpha   90.00
_cell.angle_beta   90.00
_cell.angle_gamma   90.00
#
_symmetry.space_group_name_H-M   'P 1'
#
loop_
_entity.id
_entity.type
_entity.pdbx_description
1 polymer ?
#
loop_
_entity_poly.entity_id
_entity_poly.type
_entity_poly.pdbx_seq_one_letter_code
_entity_poly.pdbx_strand_id
1 'polypeptide(L)'
;SWQWKKGEFKRGATVTNGRVQAKITGMSGTHDLLSRLIDTEHLTQQDPDYWVGATIWSEGVTMPKPDAERIIGYDPAEHSLRVLFHRNVSGPTTYCRYIIEGLPQLLDAPGEYCFVEEGERAGRLYLRLPDDRDPNRSTIEAAREPILLSIRNQSHIEVSGLDIRFGNSIAPGSDKARHAPQHCNAIHIVGTCSDISVRACEISHVANGVISYIEKQGDVLDEIEVTDCDLHDIDGGAVDLSNGRGHYLLKDAGGRVVHARILRNRARNIGARRLHHWGAGLHALNIEGGEVVEVAGNVTDRTWGAGIRVFVGGDYSRGMVERPLIRSRIHHNKVTNSLLGLQDYGGIASWMAGPSYVYNNISGNAVGYKHRNWRGLDRRDWYRTSCYGVGLYIDGQYKGYVFNNILWGKNNNVNDRIYNSCGFNEAMGFLNTVFNNTIFRFGVGLHKGMTQHNRCLYLGNLMLDIGHKFIQQEPRDNVIEHDTLAWTGNIFNGAPPNFGQLGSKVFPTLPDWQAAMGERRALGGDAGTLAPEPQTLDADAHDFRLRPGAAAIDHAPKVFVPWALYAVVGEWGFYRHPADPTRILGENINWNREWFDRAMFQDIPRNDLVGHGIDAGNFGVGTLETWTEGAITFDGRDEFCVLTNTELRRSYTWHNPRGRKEETYPGSKRVTVDMDNNSFLIEAVLKPKSGLTRSGIVSKRDAKGYVLEVAQDGGLKMSLDFGDRSCSRTSTTAINDGKWHHIIAEVDRSQPEGINLYVDGARANGTWSGRMDRETSLSNHADFLVGKTADEAHFAGQLDFLRVSRGTLADAETTIEELYEWEFNGPFLRDFSGRAPT
;
A
#
# COMPACT_ATOMS: atom_id res chain seq x y z
N SER A 1 41.60 22.67 2.15
CA SER A 1 40.43 22.19 1.39
C SER A 1 40.80 22.05 -0.07
N TRP A 2 40.81 20.84 -0.60
CA TRP A 2 41.09 20.63 -2.03
C TRP A 2 39.81 20.85 -2.83
N GLN A 3 39.78 21.87 -3.68
CA GLN A 3 38.65 22.11 -4.60
C GLN A 3 38.91 21.41 -5.93
N TRP A 4 38.60 20.12 -5.99
CA TRP A 4 38.70 19.36 -7.24
C TRP A 4 37.44 19.52 -8.08
N LYS A 5 37.60 19.64 -9.40
CA LYS A 5 36.51 19.74 -10.37
C LYS A 5 36.03 18.35 -10.79
N LYS A 6 34.73 18.23 -11.05
CA LYS A 6 34.11 17.02 -11.62
C LYS A 6 34.83 16.63 -12.92
N GLY A 7 35.43 15.43 -12.95
CA GLY A 7 36.16 14.90 -14.12
C GLY A 7 37.69 14.93 -14.01
N GLU A 8 38.27 15.50 -12.95
CA GLU A 8 39.73 15.49 -12.71
C GLU A 8 40.27 14.10 -12.30
N PHE A 9 39.44 13.28 -11.66
CA PHE A 9 39.76 11.88 -11.35
C PHE A 9 39.26 10.97 -12.45
N LYS A 10 40.17 10.58 -13.35
CA LYS A 10 39.96 9.54 -14.36
C LYS A 10 41.21 8.67 -14.44
N ARG A 11 41.06 7.42 -14.86
CA ARG A 11 42.21 6.54 -15.15
C ARG A 11 43.16 7.29 -16.12
N GLY A 12 44.42 7.37 -15.74
CA GLY A 12 45.47 8.10 -16.46
C GLY A 12 45.69 9.54 -16.02
N ALA A 13 44.85 10.13 -15.16
CA ALA A 13 45.08 11.46 -14.61
C ALA A 13 46.23 11.46 -13.61
N THR A 14 46.97 12.57 -13.55
CA THR A 14 48.04 12.78 -12.57
C THR A 14 47.49 13.66 -11.45
N VAL A 15 47.57 13.16 -10.22
CA VAL A 15 47.20 13.88 -9.00
C VAL A 15 48.46 14.28 -8.25
N THR A 16 48.45 15.44 -7.61
CA THR A 16 49.60 15.95 -6.87
C THR A 16 49.14 16.63 -5.59
N ASN A 17 49.88 16.42 -4.51
CA ASN A 17 49.72 17.20 -3.28
C ASN A 17 50.71 18.37 -3.18
N GLY A 18 51.40 18.70 -4.29
CA GLY A 18 52.44 19.73 -4.34
C GLY A 18 53.85 19.22 -4.00
N ARG A 19 53.99 17.99 -3.51
CA ARG A 19 55.29 17.34 -3.23
C ARG A 19 55.49 16.02 -3.96
N VAL A 20 54.42 15.26 -4.16
CA VAL A 20 54.44 13.96 -4.84
C VAL A 20 53.40 13.97 -5.95
N GLN A 21 53.80 13.54 -7.14
CA GLN A 21 52.89 13.29 -8.25
C GLN A 21 52.62 11.79 -8.35
N ALA A 22 51.35 11.41 -8.46
CA ALA A 22 50.93 10.04 -8.67
C ALA A 22 49.98 9.96 -9.86
N LYS A 23 50.07 8.89 -10.64
CA LYS A 23 49.17 8.64 -11.78
C LYS A 23 48.08 7.66 -11.35
N ILE A 24 46.83 7.99 -11.62
CA ILE A 24 45.71 7.08 -11.37
C ILE A 24 45.80 5.92 -12.37
N THR A 25 46.24 4.75 -11.93
CA THR A 25 46.46 3.56 -12.80
C THR A 25 45.19 2.73 -13.02
N GLY A 26 44.20 2.87 -12.13
CA GLY A 26 42.87 2.30 -12.22
C GLY A 26 41.90 3.13 -11.38
N MET A 27 40.61 3.05 -11.71
CA MET A 27 39.53 3.49 -10.83
C MET A 27 38.60 2.29 -10.68
N SER A 28 38.17 1.98 -9.45
CA SER A 28 37.17 0.95 -9.30
C SER A 28 35.87 1.44 -9.94
N GLY A 29 35.23 0.60 -10.75
CA GLY A 29 33.88 0.85 -11.25
C GLY A 29 32.81 0.65 -10.18
N THR A 30 33.22 0.41 -8.94
CA THR A 30 32.37 0.11 -7.79
C THR A 30 32.14 1.37 -6.96
N HIS A 31 30.95 1.48 -6.38
CA HIS A 31 30.47 2.61 -5.59
C HIS A 31 31.11 2.65 -4.19
N ASP A 32 32.36 2.17 -4.05
CA ASP A 32 33.11 2.05 -2.81
C ASP A 32 33.55 3.43 -2.32
N LEU A 33 32.73 4.05 -1.46
CA LEU A 33 33.03 5.32 -0.80
C LEU A 33 33.71 5.07 0.55
N LEU A 34 35.03 5.25 0.59
CA LEU A 34 35.76 5.30 1.85
C LEU A 34 35.36 6.55 2.63
N SER A 35 34.63 6.35 3.72
CA SER A 35 34.24 7.42 4.63
C SER A 35 35.35 7.67 5.64
N ARG A 36 35.71 8.94 5.79
CA ARG A 36 36.58 9.44 6.86
C ARG A 36 35.70 10.07 7.94
N LEU A 37 35.53 9.37 9.06
CA LEU A 37 34.70 9.83 10.18
C LEU A 37 35.60 10.43 11.25
N ILE A 38 35.30 11.63 11.74
CA ILE A 38 36.11 12.31 12.75
C ILE A 38 35.29 12.48 14.02
N ASP A 39 35.88 12.16 15.17
CA ASP A 39 35.34 12.46 16.49
C ASP A 39 36.49 12.74 17.46
N THR A 40 36.78 14.02 17.66
CA THR A 40 37.88 14.50 18.51
C THR A 40 37.61 14.34 20.00
N GLU A 41 36.38 14.05 20.42
CA GLU A 41 36.03 13.84 21.82
C GLU A 41 36.25 12.39 22.25
N HIS A 42 35.84 11.43 21.42
CA HIS A 42 35.79 10.01 21.81
C HIS A 42 36.93 9.17 21.23
N LEU A 43 37.49 9.55 20.07
CA LEU A 43 38.56 8.79 19.40
C LEU A 43 39.94 9.31 19.79
N THR A 44 40.33 9.13 21.05
CA THR A 44 41.54 9.74 21.65
C THR A 44 42.73 8.79 21.83
N GLN A 45 42.56 7.53 21.46
CA GLN A 45 43.58 6.49 21.62
C GLN A 45 44.78 6.77 20.71
N GLN A 46 45.98 6.42 21.17
CA GLN A 46 47.22 6.75 20.46
C GLN A 46 47.69 5.63 19.52
N ASP A 47 47.19 4.41 19.73
CA ASP A 47 47.52 3.25 18.91
C ASP A 47 46.71 3.27 17.60
N PRO A 48 47.35 3.33 16.42
CA PRO A 48 46.65 3.34 15.13
C PRO A 48 45.88 2.05 14.83
N ASP A 49 46.15 0.95 15.55
CA ASP A 49 45.44 -0.32 15.38
C ASP A 49 44.28 -0.48 16.40
N TYR A 50 44.12 0.46 17.35
CA TYR A 50 43.19 0.32 18.47
C TYR A 50 41.75 0.02 18.05
N TRP A 51 41.27 0.67 16.99
CA TRP A 51 39.89 0.54 16.49
C TRP A 51 39.77 -0.39 15.29
N VAL A 52 40.87 -0.89 14.74
CA VAL A 52 40.86 -1.67 13.50
C VAL A 52 40.21 -3.03 13.74
N GLY A 53 39.31 -3.45 12.84
CA GLY A 53 38.57 -4.70 12.94
C GLY A 53 37.24 -4.62 13.70
N ALA A 54 37.00 -3.57 14.48
CA ALA A 54 35.71 -3.33 15.12
C ALA A 54 34.58 -3.20 14.09
N THR A 55 33.36 -3.48 14.56
CA THR A 55 32.13 -3.12 13.86
C THR A 55 31.67 -1.76 14.36
N ILE A 56 31.43 -0.83 13.43
CA ILE A 56 30.78 0.44 13.70
C ILE A 56 29.35 0.40 13.15
N TRP A 57 28.38 0.80 13.97
CA TRP A 57 27.01 1.04 13.57
C TRP A 57 26.77 2.53 13.55
N SER A 58 26.38 3.11 12.41
CA SER A 58 26.16 4.55 12.28
C SER A 58 24.79 4.88 11.72
N GLU A 59 24.16 5.94 12.24
CA GLU A 59 22.92 6.49 11.74
C GLU A 59 23.07 7.04 10.32
N GLY A 60 22.20 6.60 9.40
CA GLY A 60 22.13 7.16 8.06
C GLY A 60 21.54 8.58 7.99
N VAL A 61 21.91 9.33 6.96
CA VAL A 61 21.45 10.73 6.75
C VAL A 61 20.01 10.78 6.25
N THR A 62 19.69 9.97 5.24
CA THR A 62 18.38 9.92 4.58
C THR A 62 17.42 8.98 5.29
N MET A 63 17.94 7.93 5.93
CA MET A 63 17.19 6.96 6.73
C MET A 63 17.94 6.80 8.05
N PRO A 64 17.37 7.15 9.21
CA PRO A 64 18.07 7.16 10.51
C PRO A 64 18.30 5.74 11.06
N LYS A 65 18.40 4.75 10.18
CA LYS A 65 18.70 3.37 10.51
C LYS A 65 20.18 3.21 10.80
N PRO A 66 20.55 2.34 11.76
CA PRO A 66 21.93 1.95 11.95
C PRO A 66 22.44 1.14 10.74
N ASP A 67 23.51 1.61 10.11
CA ASP A 67 24.27 0.87 9.10
C ASP A 67 25.55 0.32 9.73
N ALA A 68 25.78 -0.99 9.60
CA ALA A 68 26.97 -1.68 10.11
C ALA A 68 28.08 -1.81 9.07
N GLU A 69 29.31 -1.47 9.44
CA GLU A 69 30.51 -1.67 8.64
C GLU A 69 31.73 -2.00 9.52
N ARG A 70 32.81 -2.49 8.90
CA ARG A 70 34.09 -2.72 9.57
C ARG A 70 34.99 -1.50 9.52
N ILE A 71 35.64 -1.20 10.64
CA ILE A 71 36.69 -0.18 10.70
C ILE A 71 37.97 -0.77 10.10
N ILE A 72 38.46 -0.16 9.02
CA ILE A 72 39.64 -0.64 8.29
C ILE A 72 40.90 0.20 8.55
N GLY A 73 40.78 1.24 9.37
CA GLY A 73 41.91 2.06 9.77
C GLY A 73 41.52 3.14 10.76
N TYR A 74 42.47 3.55 11.59
CA TYR A 74 42.35 4.66 12.51
C TYR A 74 43.57 5.57 12.40
N ASP A 75 43.33 6.88 12.40
CA ASP A 75 44.37 7.90 12.48
C ASP A 75 44.25 8.62 13.83
N PRO A 76 45.17 8.37 14.78
CA PRO A 76 45.13 8.97 16.11
C PRO A 76 45.46 10.47 16.10
N ALA A 77 46.23 10.96 15.12
CA ALA A 77 46.57 12.38 15.01
C ALA A 77 45.37 13.20 14.49
N GLU A 78 44.56 12.59 13.62
CA GLU A 78 43.36 13.21 13.08
C GLU A 78 42.09 12.88 13.85
N HIS A 79 42.16 12.01 14.87
CA HIS A 79 40.99 11.47 15.59
C HIS A 79 39.94 10.90 14.63
N SER A 80 40.38 10.11 13.63
CA SER A 80 39.51 9.71 12.52
C SER A 80 39.55 8.23 12.17
N LEU A 81 38.38 7.67 11.86
CA LEU A 81 38.18 6.31 11.37
C LEU A 81 38.08 6.29 9.85
N ARG A 82 38.61 5.23 9.25
CA ARG A 82 38.42 4.85 7.85
C ARG A 82 37.45 3.69 7.79
N VAL A 83 36.30 3.90 7.17
CA VAL A 83 35.19 2.93 7.10
C VAL A 83 34.60 2.91 5.70
N LEU A 84 34.32 1.73 5.17
CA LEU A 84 33.73 1.57 3.84
C LEU A 84 32.20 1.52 3.91
N PHE A 85 31.54 2.67 4.08
CA PHE A 85 30.08 2.74 4.01
C PHE A 85 29.60 2.60 2.56
N HIS A 86 29.41 1.36 2.12
CA HIS A 86 28.95 1.04 0.76
C HIS A 86 27.44 1.28 0.55
N ARG A 87 26.73 1.69 1.60
CA ARG A 87 25.26 1.65 1.67
C ARG A 87 24.59 2.99 1.39
N ASN A 88 25.35 4.08 1.40
CA ASN A 88 24.91 5.44 1.08
C ASN A 88 25.89 6.08 0.10
N VAL A 89 25.38 6.73 -0.95
CA VAL A 89 26.22 7.54 -1.87
C VAL A 89 26.90 8.71 -1.12
N SER A 90 26.50 9.00 0.13
CA SER A 90 27.01 10.11 0.94
C SER A 90 27.61 9.72 2.31
N GLY A 91 27.51 8.46 2.76
CA GLY A 91 27.92 8.04 4.12
C GLY A 91 27.22 8.78 5.27
N PRO A 92 27.61 8.51 6.55
CA PRO A 92 27.23 9.32 7.70
C PRO A 92 27.78 10.75 7.62
N THR A 93 27.13 11.71 8.30
CA THR A 93 27.56 13.13 8.33
C THR A 93 27.61 13.66 9.76
N THR A 94 28.02 14.92 9.94
CA THR A 94 28.02 15.59 11.25
C THR A 94 26.68 15.40 11.98
N TYR A 95 26.76 15.05 13.26
CA TYR A 95 25.65 14.70 14.14
C TYR A 95 24.96 13.35 13.89
N CYS A 96 25.38 12.54 12.91
CA CYS A 96 24.97 11.14 12.88
C CYS A 96 25.52 10.42 14.12
N ARG A 97 24.66 9.68 14.82
CA ARG A 97 25.07 8.88 15.97
C ARG A 97 25.82 7.63 15.52
N TYR A 98 26.67 7.08 16.37
CA TYR A 98 27.29 5.79 16.15
C TYR A 98 27.55 5.03 17.45
N ILE A 99 27.80 3.72 17.33
CA ILE A 99 28.33 2.84 18.36
C ILE A 99 29.42 1.97 17.73
N ILE A 100 30.47 1.65 18.49
CA ILE A 100 31.56 0.76 18.08
C ILE A 100 31.55 -0.45 19.00
N GLU A 101 31.68 -1.65 18.43
CA GLU A 101 31.68 -2.91 19.17
C GLU A 101 32.65 -3.94 18.53
N GLY A 102 32.74 -5.12 19.15
CA GLY A 102 33.44 -6.25 18.56
C GLY A 102 34.95 -6.28 18.80
N LEU A 103 35.44 -5.59 19.84
CA LEU A 103 36.84 -5.64 20.27
C LEU A 103 36.97 -6.02 21.75
N PRO A 104 37.97 -6.82 22.15
CA PRO A 104 38.11 -7.26 23.54
C PRO A 104 38.30 -6.11 24.55
N GLN A 105 38.96 -5.03 24.13
CA GLN A 105 39.20 -3.85 24.96
C GLN A 105 37.95 -3.01 25.23
N LEU A 106 36.82 -3.31 24.55
CA LEU A 106 35.53 -2.66 24.79
C LEU A 106 34.65 -3.45 25.78
N LEU A 107 35.12 -4.60 26.25
CA LEU A 107 34.39 -5.43 27.20
C LEU A 107 34.52 -4.85 28.62
N ASP A 108 33.54 -4.07 29.07
CA ASP A 108 33.59 -3.34 30.35
C ASP A 108 32.35 -3.50 31.24
N ALA A 109 31.26 -4.13 30.76
CA ALA A 109 30.01 -4.33 31.49
C ALA A 109 29.48 -5.78 31.47
N PRO A 110 28.72 -6.22 32.50
CA PRO A 110 28.04 -7.52 32.45
C PRO A 110 27.09 -7.62 31.28
N GLY A 111 27.08 -8.77 30.59
CA GLY A 111 26.26 -9.05 29.42
C GLY A 111 26.98 -8.85 28.08
N GLU A 112 28.20 -8.33 28.08
CA GLU A 112 28.97 -8.09 26.86
C GLU A 112 29.81 -9.30 26.45
N TYR A 113 30.14 -9.38 25.16
CA TYR A 113 31.05 -10.38 24.61
C TYR A 113 31.78 -9.86 23.37
N CYS A 114 32.91 -10.48 23.03
CA CYS A 114 33.66 -10.25 21.82
C CYS A 114 34.28 -11.57 21.33
N PHE A 115 34.06 -11.91 20.07
CA PHE A 115 34.76 -12.99 19.40
C PHE A 115 35.84 -12.42 18.48
N VAL A 116 37.07 -12.88 18.65
CA VAL A 116 38.22 -12.42 17.85
C VAL A 116 38.38 -13.34 16.64
N GLU A 117 38.14 -12.81 15.44
CA GLU A 117 38.19 -13.57 14.18
C GLU A 117 39.62 -13.70 13.61
N GLU A 118 40.47 -12.69 13.83
CA GLU A 118 41.78 -12.56 13.18
C GLU A 118 42.89 -12.21 14.18
N GLY A 119 44.16 -12.35 13.75
CA GLY A 119 45.34 -12.03 14.55
C GLY A 119 45.76 -13.14 15.55
N GLU A 120 46.62 -12.79 16.50
CA GLU A 120 47.24 -13.76 17.44
C GLU A 120 46.21 -14.47 18.35
N ARG A 121 45.05 -13.85 18.58
CA ARG A 121 43.98 -14.35 19.45
C ARG A 121 42.76 -14.86 18.66
N ALA A 122 42.92 -15.11 17.37
CA ALA A 122 41.87 -15.63 16.50
C ALA A 122 41.22 -16.90 17.09
N GLY A 123 39.90 -17.00 17.00
CA GLY A 123 39.10 -18.10 17.53
C GLY A 123 38.75 -17.98 19.01
N ARG A 124 39.12 -16.90 19.69
CA ARG A 124 38.85 -16.72 21.13
C ARG A 124 37.57 -15.90 21.37
N LEU A 125 36.69 -16.45 22.19
CA LEU A 125 35.53 -15.74 22.75
C LEU A 125 35.89 -15.15 24.12
N TYR A 126 35.81 -13.83 24.23
CA TYR A 126 35.83 -13.09 25.48
C TYR A 126 34.38 -12.77 25.86
N LEU A 127 33.99 -13.00 27.11
CA LEU A 127 32.63 -12.72 27.55
C LEU A 127 32.59 -12.37 29.03
N ARG A 128 31.68 -11.47 29.39
CA ARG A 128 31.30 -11.17 30.77
C ARG A 128 29.81 -11.44 30.88
N LEU A 129 29.44 -12.54 31.54
CA LEU A 129 28.04 -12.97 31.55
C LEU A 129 27.12 -11.96 32.25
N PRO A 130 25.83 -11.89 31.88
CA PRO A 130 24.84 -11.14 32.64
C PRO A 130 24.91 -11.51 34.13
N ASP A 131 24.75 -10.51 34.99
CA ASP A 131 24.84 -10.61 36.46
C ASP A 131 26.19 -11.15 36.98
N ASP A 132 27.26 -11.04 36.17
CA ASP A 132 28.59 -11.55 36.50
C ASP A 132 28.60 -13.05 36.89
N ARG A 133 27.71 -13.83 36.26
CA ARG A 133 27.63 -15.28 36.47
C ARG A 133 28.96 -15.96 36.14
N ASP A 134 29.31 -16.99 36.91
CA ASP A 134 30.51 -17.79 36.67
C ASP A 134 30.38 -18.54 35.34
N PRO A 135 31.24 -18.25 34.34
CA PRO A 135 31.18 -18.91 33.05
C PRO A 135 31.49 -20.40 33.13
N ASN A 136 32.23 -20.87 34.15
CA ASN A 136 32.53 -22.30 34.34
C ASN A 136 31.31 -23.10 34.82
N ARG A 137 30.25 -22.41 35.25
CA ARG A 137 29.01 -23.00 35.75
C ARG A 137 27.79 -22.67 34.90
N SER A 138 28.02 -22.01 33.76
CA SER A 138 26.97 -21.53 32.88
C SER A 138 26.96 -22.33 31.57
N THR A 139 25.77 -22.61 31.05
CA THR A 139 25.62 -23.08 29.67
C THR A 139 25.77 -21.89 28.74
N ILE A 140 26.66 -22.00 27.75
CA ILE A 140 26.89 -20.98 26.73
C ILE A 140 26.58 -21.61 25.37
N GLU A 141 25.63 -21.03 24.66
CA GLU A 141 25.25 -21.43 23.31
C GLU A 141 25.82 -20.41 22.32
N ALA A 142 26.55 -20.88 21.32
CA ALA A 142 27.13 -20.05 20.26
C ALA A 142 26.55 -20.49 18.92
N ALA A 143 25.94 -19.54 18.21
CA ALA A 143 25.34 -19.77 16.92
C ALA A 143 26.41 -20.22 15.89
N ARG A 144 26.07 -21.23 15.08
CA ARG A 144 26.96 -21.77 14.06
C ARG A 144 26.40 -21.57 12.65
N GLU A 145 25.21 -22.10 12.41
CA GLU A 145 24.58 -22.10 11.10
C GLU A 145 23.82 -20.80 10.86
N PRO A 146 24.00 -20.14 9.71
CA PRO A 146 23.28 -18.92 9.41
C PRO A 146 21.85 -19.19 8.93
N ILE A 147 21.58 -20.37 8.35
CA ILE A 147 20.23 -20.81 7.93
C ILE A 147 19.90 -22.09 8.68
N LEU A 148 18.80 -22.09 9.44
CA LEU A 148 18.42 -23.22 10.30
C LEU A 148 17.52 -24.23 9.58
N LEU A 149 16.56 -23.75 8.77
CA LEU A 149 15.71 -24.58 7.92
C LEU A 149 15.58 -23.96 6.52
N SER A 150 15.74 -24.77 5.47
CA SER A 150 15.53 -24.33 4.08
C SER A 150 14.53 -25.23 3.37
N ILE A 151 13.53 -24.60 2.76
CA ILE A 151 12.53 -25.19 1.87
C ILE A 151 12.77 -24.60 0.50
N ARG A 152 13.06 -25.42 -0.51
CA ARG A 152 13.45 -24.91 -1.84
C ARG A 152 12.81 -25.71 -2.94
N ASN A 153 12.02 -25.05 -3.79
CA ASN A 153 11.28 -25.68 -4.88
C ASN A 153 10.42 -26.86 -4.42
N GLN A 154 9.71 -26.68 -3.30
CA GLN A 154 8.93 -27.70 -2.62
C GLN A 154 7.56 -27.15 -2.25
N SER A 155 6.61 -28.07 -2.03
CA SER A 155 5.23 -27.75 -1.70
C SER A 155 4.68 -28.66 -0.61
N HIS A 156 3.57 -28.27 0.01
CA HIS A 156 2.83 -29.05 1.01
C HIS A 156 3.65 -29.36 2.27
N ILE A 157 4.23 -28.31 2.87
CA ILE A 157 5.06 -28.42 4.07
C ILE A 157 4.49 -27.55 5.18
N GLU A 158 4.23 -28.15 6.32
CA GLU A 158 3.93 -27.45 7.57
C GLU A 158 5.13 -27.53 8.52
N VAL A 159 5.57 -26.38 9.03
CA VAL A 159 6.53 -26.24 10.12
C VAL A 159 5.77 -25.73 11.34
N SER A 160 5.56 -26.59 12.33
CA SER A 160 4.65 -26.28 13.44
C SER A 160 5.16 -26.70 14.81
N GLY A 161 4.91 -25.87 15.82
CA GLY A 161 5.19 -26.17 17.23
C GLY A 161 6.68 -26.25 17.59
N LEU A 162 7.54 -25.52 16.87
CA LEU A 162 9.00 -25.55 17.06
C LEU A 162 9.53 -24.27 17.70
N ASP A 163 10.56 -24.43 18.54
CA ASP A 163 11.43 -23.36 19.01
C ASP A 163 12.67 -23.30 18.11
N ILE A 164 12.80 -22.23 17.32
CA ILE A 164 13.89 -22.05 16.35
C ILE A 164 14.73 -20.85 16.78
N ARG A 165 15.93 -21.11 17.32
CA ARG A 165 16.76 -20.08 17.95
C ARG A 165 18.24 -20.20 17.59
N PHE A 166 18.99 -19.15 17.88
CA PHE A 166 20.46 -19.09 17.80
C PHE A 166 21.04 -19.29 16.40
N GLY A 167 20.52 -18.53 15.44
CA GLY A 167 21.05 -18.46 14.07
C GLY A 167 22.25 -17.52 13.97
N ASN A 168 23.28 -17.92 13.23
CA ASN A 168 24.49 -17.11 13.07
C ASN A 168 24.24 -15.97 12.07
N SER A 169 25.01 -14.88 12.19
CA SER A 169 24.88 -13.72 11.32
C SER A 169 26.04 -13.64 10.31
N ILE A 170 25.87 -12.83 9.28
CA ILE A 170 26.90 -12.59 8.28
C ILE A 170 27.81 -11.45 8.75
N ALA A 171 29.12 -11.56 8.51
CA ALA A 171 30.06 -10.50 8.86
C ALA A 171 29.68 -9.15 8.20
N PRO A 172 29.58 -8.04 8.96
CA PRO A 172 29.34 -6.70 8.41
C PRO A 172 30.35 -6.33 7.32
N GLY A 173 29.92 -5.52 6.35
CA GLY A 173 30.74 -5.07 5.22
C GLY A 173 31.07 -6.10 4.13
N SER A 174 30.72 -7.38 4.34
CA SER A 174 30.82 -8.39 3.27
C SER A 174 29.78 -8.18 2.16
N ASP A 175 30.06 -8.71 0.97
CA ASP A 175 29.08 -8.70 -0.14
C ASP A 175 27.76 -9.38 0.25
N LYS A 176 27.83 -10.47 1.03
CA LYS A 176 26.66 -11.20 1.53
C LYS A 176 25.84 -10.39 2.52
N ALA A 177 26.44 -9.56 3.37
CA ALA A 177 25.71 -8.74 4.34
C ALA A 177 24.72 -7.79 3.64
N ARG A 178 25.03 -7.33 2.42
CA ARG A 178 24.15 -6.50 1.59
C ARG A 178 22.82 -7.18 1.26
N HIS A 179 22.80 -8.51 1.28
CA HIS A 179 21.67 -9.38 1.02
C HIS A 179 21.47 -10.37 2.17
N ALA A 180 21.76 -9.94 3.41
CA ALA A 180 21.71 -10.80 4.59
C ALA A 180 20.43 -11.67 4.70
N PRO A 181 19.21 -11.17 4.40
CA PRO A 181 18.00 -12.00 4.41
C PRO A 181 17.96 -13.16 3.40
N GLN A 182 18.93 -13.28 2.49
CA GLN A 182 19.09 -14.44 1.60
C GLN A 182 20.09 -15.47 2.13
N HIS A 183 20.77 -15.13 3.23
CA HIS A 183 21.95 -15.84 3.70
C HIS A 183 21.93 -16.16 5.19
N CYS A 184 21.12 -15.48 6.01
CA CYS A 184 21.02 -15.76 7.45
C CYS A 184 19.58 -15.61 8.02
N ASN A 185 18.84 -16.72 8.11
CA ASN A 185 17.42 -16.75 8.47
C ASN A 185 17.08 -17.98 9.32
N ALA A 186 16.02 -17.91 10.13
CA ALA A 186 15.47 -19.08 10.81
C ALA A 186 14.87 -20.08 9.79
N ILE A 187 13.94 -19.61 8.97
CA ILE A 187 13.28 -20.41 7.92
C ILE A 187 13.43 -19.70 6.58
N HIS A 188 13.86 -20.46 5.58
CA HIS A 188 14.24 -19.94 4.27
C HIS A 188 13.47 -20.65 3.16
N ILE A 189 12.48 -19.96 2.55
CA ILE A 189 11.57 -20.51 1.53
C ILE A 189 11.94 -19.94 0.14
N VAL A 190 12.46 -20.76 -0.78
CA VAL A 190 13.11 -20.25 -2.00
C VAL A 190 12.63 -20.93 -3.27
N GLY A 191 12.43 -20.14 -4.34
CA GLY A 191 12.08 -20.62 -5.67
C GLY A 191 10.57 -20.79 -5.84
N THR A 192 10.15 -21.82 -6.56
CA THR A 192 8.72 -22.11 -6.75
C THR A 192 8.21 -22.98 -5.61
N CYS A 193 7.48 -22.39 -4.67
CA CYS A 193 6.93 -23.10 -3.52
C CYS A 193 5.43 -22.86 -3.41
N SER A 194 4.68 -23.89 -3.02
CA SER A 194 3.24 -23.75 -2.78
C SER A 194 2.75 -24.49 -1.55
N ASP A 195 1.72 -23.97 -0.88
CA ASP A 195 1.14 -24.61 0.32
C ASP A 195 2.20 -24.85 1.40
N ILE A 196 2.82 -23.76 1.85
CA ILE A 196 3.83 -23.76 2.91
C ILE A 196 3.27 -22.99 4.10
N SER A 197 3.23 -23.63 5.26
CA SER A 197 2.77 -22.98 6.48
C SER A 197 3.82 -23.04 7.59
N VAL A 198 4.01 -21.92 8.28
CA VAL A 198 4.79 -21.83 9.53
C VAL A 198 3.80 -21.45 10.63
N ARG A 199 3.55 -22.36 11.58
CA ARG A 199 2.46 -22.22 12.55
C ARG A 199 2.92 -22.43 13.98
N ALA A 200 2.41 -21.64 14.93
CA ALA A 200 2.60 -21.89 16.35
C ALA A 200 4.08 -22.13 16.77
N CYS A 201 5.01 -21.45 16.11
CA CYS A 201 6.45 -21.54 16.39
C CYS A 201 6.92 -20.37 17.26
N GLU A 202 7.97 -20.57 18.05
CA GLU A 202 8.74 -19.49 18.64
C GLU A 202 10.04 -19.30 17.84
N ILE A 203 10.26 -18.11 17.30
CA ILE A 203 11.47 -17.77 16.55
C ILE A 203 12.16 -16.60 17.24
N SER A 204 13.37 -16.82 17.76
CA SER A 204 14.09 -15.79 18.51
C SER A 204 15.60 -15.90 18.43
N HIS A 205 16.31 -14.79 18.68
CA HIS A 205 17.78 -14.74 18.64
C HIS A 205 18.39 -15.22 17.31
N VAL A 206 17.85 -14.68 16.21
CA VAL A 206 18.28 -14.98 14.83
C VAL A 206 18.49 -13.68 14.05
N ALA A 207 19.27 -13.74 12.98
CA ALA A 207 19.49 -12.58 12.12
C ALA A 207 18.21 -12.14 11.39
N ASN A 208 17.42 -13.09 10.86
CA ASN A 208 16.08 -12.88 10.29
C ASN A 208 15.18 -14.08 10.63
N GLY A 209 13.87 -13.88 10.62
CA GLY A 209 12.89 -14.94 10.89
C GLY A 209 12.56 -15.79 9.66
N VAL A 210 11.31 -15.73 9.19
CA VAL A 210 10.82 -16.44 8.01
C VAL A 210 10.99 -15.55 6.78
N ILE A 211 11.87 -15.94 5.87
CA ILE A 211 12.14 -15.17 4.64
C ILE A 211 11.85 -16.03 3.42
N SER A 212 11.03 -15.51 2.51
CA SER A 212 10.78 -16.10 1.20
C SER A 212 11.18 -15.19 0.05
N TYR A 213 11.75 -15.78 -1.01
CA TYR A 213 11.99 -15.07 -2.26
C TYR A 213 12.14 -16.02 -3.46
N ILE A 214 11.95 -15.47 -4.66
CA ILE A 214 12.15 -16.18 -5.93
C ILE A 214 13.64 -16.40 -6.25
N GLU A 215 13.99 -17.51 -6.90
CA GLU A 215 15.37 -17.79 -7.28
C GLU A 215 15.67 -17.31 -8.71
N LYS A 216 14.70 -17.44 -9.61
CA LYS A 216 14.85 -17.13 -11.04
C LYS A 216 13.58 -16.51 -11.61
N GLN A 217 13.68 -16.10 -12.88
CA GLN A 217 12.56 -15.52 -13.60
C GLN A 217 11.38 -16.49 -13.71
N GLY A 218 10.20 -15.99 -13.38
CA GLY A 218 8.93 -16.74 -13.46
C GLY A 218 8.64 -17.67 -12.29
N ASP A 219 9.48 -17.73 -11.25
CA ASP A 219 9.16 -18.49 -10.04
C ASP A 219 7.91 -17.92 -9.34
N VAL A 220 7.17 -18.81 -8.69
CA VAL A 220 5.90 -18.49 -8.03
C VAL A 220 5.91 -19.00 -6.59
N LEU A 221 5.64 -18.09 -5.68
CA LEU A 221 5.29 -18.40 -4.29
C LEU A 221 3.76 -18.31 -4.18
N ASP A 222 3.14 -19.40 -3.78
CA ASP A 222 1.68 -19.49 -3.69
C ASP A 222 1.24 -20.16 -2.38
N GLU A 223 0.11 -19.75 -1.83
CA GLU A 223 -0.40 -20.27 -0.55
C GLU A 223 0.69 -20.34 0.55
N ILE A 224 1.38 -19.23 0.78
CA ILE A 224 2.42 -19.11 1.81
C ILE A 224 1.83 -18.45 3.05
N GLU A 225 1.92 -19.12 4.19
CA GLU A 225 1.32 -18.66 5.44
C GLU A 225 2.31 -18.66 6.61
N VAL A 226 2.30 -17.58 7.39
CA VAL A 226 2.95 -17.54 8.71
C VAL A 226 1.91 -17.13 9.74
N THR A 227 1.58 -18.02 10.67
CA THR A 227 0.49 -17.77 11.63
C THR A 227 0.75 -18.26 13.05
N ASP A 228 0.15 -17.57 14.01
CA ASP A 228 0.15 -17.96 15.43
C ASP A 228 1.56 -18.08 16.03
N CYS A 229 2.58 -17.45 15.42
CA CYS A 229 3.96 -17.52 15.90
C CYS A 229 4.28 -16.42 16.93
N ASP A 230 5.21 -16.72 17.84
CA ASP A 230 5.89 -15.72 18.68
C ASP A 230 7.29 -15.42 18.12
N LEU A 231 7.49 -14.19 17.65
CA LEU A 231 8.67 -13.75 16.91
C LEU A 231 9.37 -12.64 17.70
N HIS A 232 10.58 -12.84 18.19
CA HIS A 232 11.22 -11.81 19.01
C HIS A 232 12.73 -11.80 19.04
N ASP A 233 13.30 -10.63 19.32
CA ASP A 233 14.76 -10.45 19.40
C ASP A 233 15.45 -10.91 18.11
N ILE A 234 14.95 -10.37 17.00
CA ILE A 234 15.41 -10.65 15.63
C ILE A 234 16.10 -9.40 15.09
N ASP A 235 17.34 -9.54 14.65
CA ASP A 235 18.18 -8.41 14.24
C ASP A 235 17.62 -7.66 13.01
N GLY A 236 17.05 -8.41 12.06
CA GLY A 236 16.41 -7.95 10.82
C GLY A 236 14.89 -8.10 10.85
N GLY A 237 14.29 -8.63 9.77
CA GLY A 237 12.84 -8.79 9.64
C GLY A 237 12.35 -10.11 10.23
N ALA A 238 11.14 -10.13 10.79
CA ALA A 238 10.57 -11.33 11.39
C ALA A 238 9.87 -12.20 10.33
N VAL A 239 9.10 -11.59 9.43
CA VAL A 239 8.50 -12.25 8.27
C VAL A 239 8.68 -11.36 7.05
N ASP A 240 9.22 -11.92 5.98
CA ASP A 240 9.28 -11.25 4.68
C ASP A 240 8.93 -12.22 3.55
N LEU A 241 7.78 -12.01 2.92
CA LEU A 241 7.32 -12.80 1.79
C LEU A 241 7.45 -11.98 0.50
N SER A 242 8.51 -12.20 -0.28
CA SER A 242 8.86 -11.32 -1.40
C SER A 242 8.87 -12.00 -2.76
N ASN A 243 8.38 -11.30 -3.78
CA ASN A 243 8.54 -11.68 -5.18
C ASN A 243 9.87 -11.22 -5.81
N GLY A 244 10.82 -10.75 -5.00
CA GLY A 244 12.14 -10.28 -5.43
C GLY A 244 12.18 -8.84 -5.93
N ARG A 245 11.06 -8.10 -5.96
CA ARG A 245 11.00 -6.72 -6.46
C ARG A 245 11.98 -5.77 -5.77
N GLY A 246 12.09 -5.85 -4.45
CA GLY A 246 12.96 -5.02 -3.63
C GLY A 246 14.44 -5.34 -3.81
N HIS A 247 14.76 -6.41 -4.53
CA HIS A 247 16.11 -6.89 -4.74
C HIS A 247 16.65 -6.48 -6.11
N TYR A 248 17.80 -5.80 -6.15
CA TYR A 248 18.30 -5.20 -7.40
C TYR A 248 18.59 -6.21 -8.53
N LEU A 249 18.93 -7.47 -8.22
CA LEU A 249 19.14 -8.53 -9.22
C LEU A 249 17.85 -9.21 -9.67
N LEU A 250 16.80 -9.18 -8.86
CA LEU A 250 15.55 -9.93 -9.10
C LEU A 250 14.36 -9.01 -9.38
N LYS A 251 14.55 -7.68 -9.33
CA LYS A 251 13.50 -6.68 -9.53
C LYS A 251 12.74 -6.81 -10.85
N ASP A 252 13.39 -7.37 -11.87
CA ASP A 252 12.85 -7.54 -13.21
C ASP A 252 12.61 -9.03 -13.56
N ALA A 253 12.74 -9.93 -12.58
CA ALA A 253 12.61 -11.37 -12.78
C ALA A 253 11.14 -11.82 -12.94
N GLY A 254 10.15 -10.96 -12.70
CA GLY A 254 8.74 -11.33 -12.87
C GLY A 254 8.30 -12.46 -11.94
N GLY A 255 8.90 -12.54 -10.75
CA GLY A 255 8.43 -13.41 -9.68
C GLY A 255 7.03 -13.03 -9.22
N ARG A 256 6.30 -14.02 -8.70
CA ARG A 256 4.95 -13.82 -8.16
C ARG A 256 4.87 -14.32 -6.72
N VAL A 257 4.15 -13.55 -5.90
CA VAL A 257 3.59 -14.00 -4.62
C VAL A 257 2.08 -13.93 -4.83
N VAL A 258 1.43 -15.07 -5.04
CA VAL A 258 0.01 -15.10 -5.44
C VAL A 258 -0.84 -15.02 -4.18
N HIS A 259 -0.95 -16.12 -3.42
CA HIS A 259 -1.60 -16.13 -2.11
C HIS A 259 -0.60 -16.04 -0.97
N ALA A 260 -0.74 -15.03 -0.10
CA ALA A 260 0.11 -14.89 1.08
C ALA A 260 -0.66 -14.41 2.31
N ARG A 261 -0.44 -15.08 3.45
CA ARG A 261 -1.12 -14.77 4.71
C ARG A 261 -0.14 -14.61 5.87
N ILE A 262 -0.30 -13.54 6.64
CA ILE A 262 0.44 -13.33 7.91
C ILE A 262 -0.60 -13.07 9.00
N LEU A 263 -0.89 -14.08 9.82
CA LEU A 263 -2.07 -14.06 10.69
C LEU A 263 -1.73 -14.30 12.16
N ARG A 264 -2.25 -13.47 13.07
CA ARG A 264 -2.24 -13.72 14.52
C ARG A 264 -0.85 -13.94 15.14
N ASN A 265 0.19 -13.37 14.54
CA ASN A 265 1.55 -13.45 15.08
C ASN A 265 1.78 -12.37 16.14
N ARG A 266 2.64 -12.66 17.11
CA ARG A 266 3.21 -11.67 18.03
C ARG A 266 4.64 -11.38 17.61
N ALA A 267 4.98 -10.11 17.35
CA ALA A 267 6.35 -9.71 17.00
C ALA A 267 6.87 -8.62 17.96
N ARG A 268 8.03 -8.81 18.60
CA ARG A 268 8.62 -7.78 19.49
C ARG A 268 10.13 -7.66 19.35
N ASN A 269 10.67 -6.46 19.54
CA ASN A 269 12.12 -6.19 19.45
C ASN A 269 12.70 -6.62 18.08
N ILE A 270 12.16 -6.07 17.00
CA ILE A 270 12.49 -6.50 15.63
C ILE A 270 13.25 -5.40 14.88
N GLY A 271 14.36 -5.77 14.23
CA GLY A 271 15.02 -4.95 13.21
C GLY A 271 16.06 -3.96 13.75
N ALA A 272 16.51 -4.11 15.00
CA ALA A 272 17.43 -3.18 15.65
C ALA A 272 18.86 -3.24 15.09
N ARG A 273 19.30 -4.40 14.59
CA ARG A 273 20.67 -4.69 14.16
C ARG A 273 20.75 -5.25 12.73
N ARG A 274 19.96 -4.67 11.83
CA ARG A 274 19.86 -5.15 10.45
C ARG A 274 21.17 -4.96 9.68
N LEU A 275 21.53 -5.97 8.89
CA LEU A 275 22.76 -5.94 8.09
C LEU A 275 22.56 -5.54 6.63
N HIS A 276 21.37 -5.27 6.14
CA HIS A 276 21.15 -4.82 4.75
C HIS A 276 20.59 -3.39 4.71
N HIS A 277 20.67 -2.73 3.55
CA HIS A 277 20.17 -1.36 3.39
C HIS A 277 18.86 -1.26 2.60
N TRP A 278 18.68 -2.08 1.56
CA TRP A 278 17.48 -2.11 0.73
C TRP A 278 16.94 -3.55 0.62
N GLY A 279 15.64 -3.70 0.39
CA GLY A 279 15.01 -4.99 0.09
C GLY A 279 14.37 -5.68 1.29
N ALA A 280 14.32 -7.01 1.25
CA ALA A 280 13.70 -7.84 2.27
C ALA A 280 14.30 -7.60 3.67
N GLY A 281 13.55 -7.85 4.74
CA GLY A 281 14.03 -7.80 6.13
C GLY A 281 14.07 -6.41 6.77
N LEU A 282 13.54 -5.37 6.11
CA LEU A 282 13.51 -4.00 6.65
C LEU A 282 12.38 -3.74 7.66
N HIS A 283 11.32 -4.54 7.61
CA HIS A 283 10.11 -4.37 8.40
C HIS A 283 9.88 -5.59 9.28
N ALA A 284 9.04 -5.47 10.30
CA ALA A 284 8.77 -6.62 11.16
C ALA A 284 7.99 -7.69 10.40
N LEU A 285 6.85 -7.32 9.80
CA LEU A 285 6.05 -8.18 8.95
C LEU A 285 5.91 -7.53 7.56
N ASN A 286 6.36 -8.22 6.51
CA ASN A 286 6.38 -7.71 5.15
C ASN A 286 5.81 -8.72 4.16
N ILE A 287 4.96 -8.24 3.24
CA ILE A 287 4.65 -8.91 1.98
C ILE A 287 5.06 -7.97 0.85
N GLU A 288 5.81 -8.47 -0.13
CA GLU A 288 6.25 -7.73 -1.30
C GLU A 288 5.80 -8.37 -2.61
N GLY A 289 4.94 -7.65 -3.32
CA GLY A 289 4.43 -8.03 -4.64
C GLY A 289 3.31 -9.06 -4.59
N GLY A 290 2.58 -9.12 -3.48
CA GLY A 290 1.44 -10.02 -3.29
C GLY A 290 0.27 -9.69 -4.22
N GLU A 291 -0.52 -10.69 -4.59
CA GLU A 291 -1.71 -10.52 -5.44
C GLU A 291 -2.99 -10.64 -4.64
N VAL A 292 -3.17 -11.75 -3.93
CA VAL A 292 -4.28 -12.00 -2.99
C VAL A 292 -3.69 -12.21 -1.60
N VAL A 293 -3.83 -11.20 -0.73
CA VAL A 293 -3.12 -11.17 0.55
C VAL A 293 -4.03 -10.88 1.74
N GLU A 294 -3.71 -11.51 2.86
CA GLU A 294 -4.37 -11.23 4.15
C GLU A 294 -3.35 -11.10 5.28
N VAL A 295 -3.38 -9.94 5.95
CA VAL A 295 -2.56 -9.66 7.12
C VAL A 295 -3.47 -9.25 8.27
N ALA A 296 -3.69 -10.15 9.22
CA ALA A 296 -4.72 -9.94 10.23
C ALA A 296 -4.38 -10.44 11.62
N GLY A 297 -4.86 -9.74 12.65
CA GLY A 297 -4.73 -10.18 14.04
C GLY A 297 -3.32 -10.12 14.62
N ASN A 298 -2.35 -9.54 13.90
CA ASN A 298 -0.96 -9.50 14.37
C ASN A 298 -0.77 -8.42 15.42
N VAL A 299 0.08 -8.69 16.41
CA VAL A 299 0.46 -7.74 17.45
C VAL A 299 1.96 -7.50 17.38
N THR A 300 2.37 -6.28 17.03
CA THR A 300 3.78 -5.90 16.99
C THR A 300 4.09 -4.80 18.01
N ASP A 301 5.22 -4.91 18.69
CA ASP A 301 5.72 -3.88 19.60
C ASP A 301 7.23 -3.66 19.46
N ARG A 302 7.67 -2.41 19.56
CA ARG A 302 9.09 -2.03 19.50
C ARG A 302 9.78 -2.55 18.24
N THR A 303 9.39 -2.00 17.10
CA THR A 303 9.98 -2.32 15.79
C THR A 303 10.80 -1.14 15.27
N TRP A 304 12.01 -1.41 14.78
CA TRP A 304 12.86 -0.34 14.27
C TRP A 304 12.44 0.12 12.86
N GLY A 305 11.83 -0.78 12.08
CA GLY A 305 11.11 -0.45 10.85
C GLY A 305 9.60 -0.33 11.08
N ALA A 306 8.83 -0.34 9.99
CA ALA A 306 7.38 -0.52 10.03
C ALA A 306 7.03 -1.82 10.78
N GLY A 307 5.91 -1.80 11.52
CA GLY A 307 5.38 -3.02 12.13
C GLY A 307 4.82 -3.94 11.06
N ILE A 308 4.02 -3.38 10.15
CA ILE A 308 3.44 -4.09 9.01
C ILE A 308 3.63 -3.27 7.73
N ARG A 309 4.14 -3.90 6.68
CA ARG A 309 4.14 -3.36 5.32
C ARG A 309 3.57 -4.40 4.37
N VAL A 310 2.55 -4.00 3.62
CA VAL A 310 1.96 -4.83 2.57
C VAL A 310 2.07 -4.09 1.26
N PHE A 311 2.78 -4.70 0.32
CA PHE A 311 2.99 -4.17 -1.00
C PHE A 311 2.36 -5.14 -1.99
N VAL A 312 1.36 -4.67 -2.74
CA VAL A 312 0.62 -5.53 -3.67
C VAL A 312 0.85 -5.15 -5.13
N GLY A 313 0.95 -6.18 -5.97
CA GLY A 313 1.22 -6.07 -7.40
C GLY A 313 2.52 -5.33 -7.73
N GLY A 314 2.50 -4.60 -8.86
CA GLY A 314 3.63 -3.77 -9.26
C GLY A 314 3.53 -3.22 -10.68
N ASP A 315 4.35 -2.21 -10.99
CA ASP A 315 4.44 -1.67 -12.35
C ASP A 315 4.84 -2.77 -13.34
N TYR A 316 4.13 -2.88 -14.45
CA TYR A 316 4.31 -3.99 -15.40
C TYR A 316 5.72 -4.00 -15.99
N SER A 317 6.38 -2.85 -16.13
CA SER A 317 7.79 -2.78 -16.55
C SER A 317 8.75 -3.57 -15.65
N ARG A 318 8.35 -3.90 -14.41
CA ARG A 318 9.10 -4.76 -13.50
C ARG A 318 8.63 -6.20 -13.61
N GLY A 319 9.27 -6.92 -14.53
CA GLY A 319 9.05 -8.35 -14.73
C GLY A 319 7.97 -8.73 -15.74
N MET A 320 7.23 -7.75 -16.30
CA MET A 320 6.30 -7.95 -17.42
C MET A 320 5.19 -8.97 -17.11
N VAL A 321 4.64 -8.91 -15.89
CA VAL A 321 3.57 -9.81 -15.40
C VAL A 321 2.27 -9.02 -15.23
N GLU A 322 1.20 -9.45 -15.89
CA GLU A 322 -0.16 -8.97 -15.65
C GLU A 322 -0.72 -9.59 -14.36
N ARG A 323 -1.46 -8.80 -13.57
CA ARG A 323 -2.05 -9.20 -12.28
C ARG A 323 -3.52 -8.80 -12.24
N PRO A 324 -4.36 -9.45 -13.04
CA PRO A 324 -5.75 -9.04 -13.25
C PRO A 324 -6.61 -9.12 -11.98
N LEU A 325 -6.24 -9.97 -11.02
CA LEU A 325 -6.83 -9.98 -9.68
C LEU A 325 -5.81 -9.46 -8.66
N ILE A 326 -6.16 -8.35 -8.01
CA ILE A 326 -5.46 -7.85 -6.83
C ILE A 326 -6.50 -7.69 -5.72
N ARG A 327 -6.21 -8.25 -4.55
CA ARG A 327 -7.04 -8.12 -3.35
C ARG A 327 -6.14 -8.14 -2.12
N SER A 328 -6.15 -7.05 -1.36
CA SER A 328 -5.40 -6.97 -0.08
C SER A 328 -6.34 -6.73 1.08
N ARG A 329 -6.22 -7.53 2.14
CA ARG A 329 -6.92 -7.34 3.42
C ARG A 329 -5.91 -7.14 4.54
N ILE A 330 -5.95 -5.98 5.19
CA ILE A 330 -5.06 -5.63 6.31
C ILE A 330 -5.94 -5.19 7.48
N HIS A 331 -6.20 -6.08 8.44
CA HIS A 331 -7.18 -5.76 9.48
C HIS A 331 -6.98 -6.38 10.86
N HIS A 332 -7.56 -5.74 11.87
CA HIS A 332 -7.51 -6.24 13.25
C HIS A 332 -6.06 -6.41 13.78
N ASN A 333 -5.10 -5.69 13.20
CA ASN A 333 -3.71 -5.69 13.68
C ASN A 333 -3.50 -4.60 14.72
N LYS A 334 -2.53 -4.81 15.60
CA LYS A 334 -2.03 -3.80 16.55
C LYS A 334 -0.54 -3.61 16.36
N VAL A 335 -0.13 -2.40 16.03
CA VAL A 335 1.29 -2.01 15.94
C VAL A 335 1.55 -0.90 16.95
N THR A 336 2.51 -1.09 17.86
CA THR A 336 2.92 -0.06 18.81
C THR A 336 4.43 0.17 18.81
N ASN A 337 4.84 1.43 18.99
CA ASN A 337 6.25 1.82 19.09
C ASN A 337 7.08 1.37 17.88
N SER A 338 6.63 1.72 16.68
CA SER A 338 7.30 1.40 15.42
C SER A 338 8.19 2.55 14.92
N LEU A 339 8.99 2.27 13.90
CA LEU A 339 9.86 3.26 13.25
C LEU A 339 10.87 3.88 14.21
N LEU A 340 11.41 3.07 15.14
CA LEU A 340 12.38 3.53 16.12
C LEU A 340 13.78 3.82 15.52
N GLY A 341 14.04 3.27 14.33
CA GLY A 341 15.27 3.50 13.57
C GLY A 341 15.02 3.57 12.06
N LEU A 342 13.85 4.02 11.61
CA LEU A 342 13.53 4.20 10.20
C LEU A 342 12.52 5.34 10.06
N GLN A 343 12.47 6.03 8.91
CA GLN A 343 11.49 7.08 8.64
C GLN A 343 10.83 6.86 7.28
N ASP A 344 9.82 7.66 6.94
CA ASP A 344 9.13 7.59 5.64
C ASP A 344 8.39 6.27 5.40
N TYR A 345 7.80 5.76 6.48
CA TYR A 345 6.91 4.60 6.48
C TYR A 345 5.79 4.79 7.50
N GLY A 346 4.81 3.89 7.48
CA GLY A 346 3.78 3.79 8.50
C GLY A 346 4.17 2.81 9.60
N GLY A 347 3.53 2.90 10.77
CA GLY A 347 3.44 1.74 11.66
C GLY A 347 2.78 0.57 10.93
N ILE A 348 1.70 0.89 10.20
CA ILE A 348 1.08 0.01 9.20
C ILE A 348 1.13 0.70 7.84
N ALA A 349 1.46 -0.03 6.79
CA ALA A 349 1.55 0.51 5.44
C ALA A 349 0.97 -0.39 4.35
N SER A 350 0.28 0.21 3.36
CA SER A 350 -0.28 -0.46 2.15
C SER A 350 0.17 0.26 0.88
N TRP A 351 0.82 -0.45 -0.04
CA TRP A 351 1.49 0.16 -1.20
C TRP A 351 1.04 -0.46 -2.53
N MET A 352 1.05 0.36 -3.59
CA MET A 352 0.77 -0.01 -4.99
C MET A 352 -0.68 -0.37 -5.35
N ALA A 353 -0.93 -1.58 -5.82
CA ALA A 353 -2.16 -1.92 -6.52
C ALA A 353 -3.36 -2.03 -5.55
N GLY A 354 -4.57 -2.04 -6.10
CA GLY A 354 -5.79 -2.24 -5.33
C GLY A 354 -6.88 -2.91 -6.16
N PRO A 355 -8.03 -3.26 -5.55
CA PRO A 355 -8.46 -2.80 -4.22
C PRO A 355 -7.63 -3.31 -3.03
N SER A 356 -7.27 -2.40 -2.13
CA SER A 356 -6.69 -2.72 -0.80
C SER A 356 -7.63 -2.26 0.30
N TYR A 357 -8.01 -3.17 1.20
CA TYR A 357 -8.92 -2.95 2.34
C TYR A 357 -8.11 -2.91 3.63
N VAL A 358 -8.02 -1.74 4.27
CA VAL A 358 -7.22 -1.51 5.48
C VAL A 358 -8.14 -1.05 6.61
N TYR A 359 -8.49 -1.94 7.53
CA TYR A 359 -9.54 -1.62 8.51
C TYR A 359 -9.41 -2.24 9.90
N ASN A 360 -10.06 -1.64 10.90
CA ASN A 360 -10.05 -2.12 12.29
C ASN A 360 -8.62 -2.33 12.86
N ASN A 361 -7.62 -1.60 12.37
CA ASN A 361 -6.26 -1.69 12.90
C ASN A 361 -6.00 -0.64 13.97
N ILE A 362 -5.02 -0.90 14.83
CA ILE A 362 -4.46 0.04 15.79
C ILE A 362 -3.01 0.32 15.41
N SER A 363 -2.66 1.59 15.22
CA SER A 363 -1.27 2.03 15.03
C SER A 363 -0.91 3.11 16.04
N GLY A 364 -0.04 2.77 16.98
CA GLY A 364 0.30 3.57 18.14
C GLY A 364 1.77 3.97 18.19
N ASN A 365 2.02 5.26 18.40
CA ASN A 365 3.35 5.81 18.62
C ASN A 365 4.39 5.46 17.53
N ALA A 366 4.03 5.65 16.26
CA ALA A 366 4.98 5.61 15.15
C ALA A 366 5.84 6.90 15.14
N VAL A 367 7.17 6.80 15.19
CA VAL A 367 8.05 7.94 15.49
C VAL A 367 8.87 8.43 14.28
N GLY A 368 9.80 7.62 13.79
CA GLY A 368 10.72 8.00 12.71
C GLY A 368 11.70 9.11 13.05
N TYR A 369 12.34 9.05 14.21
CA TYR A 369 13.27 10.07 14.70
C TYR A 369 14.60 10.12 13.94
N LYS A 370 15.07 11.33 13.63
CA LYS A 370 16.30 11.66 12.93
C LYS A 370 17.16 12.60 13.78
N HIS A 371 18.19 12.06 14.44
CA HIS A 371 19.01 12.88 15.33
C HIS A 371 19.83 13.93 14.57
N ARG A 372 20.40 13.54 13.44
CA ARG A 372 21.17 14.45 12.56
C ARG A 372 20.35 15.67 12.14
N ASN A 373 19.07 15.49 11.80
CA ASN A 373 18.21 16.61 11.42
C ASN A 373 17.86 17.49 12.62
N TRP A 374 17.58 16.88 13.77
CA TRP A 374 17.35 17.62 15.01
C TRP A 374 18.57 18.48 15.42
N ARG A 375 19.80 18.03 15.21
CA ARG A 375 20.98 18.83 15.55
C ARG A 375 21.37 19.81 14.44
N GLY A 376 21.21 19.42 13.18
CA GLY A 376 21.82 20.10 12.04
C GLY A 376 20.89 20.95 11.17
N LEU A 377 19.58 21.02 11.46
CA LEU A 377 18.65 21.91 10.75
C LEU A 377 18.14 23.01 11.67
N ASP A 378 18.07 24.24 11.15
CA ASP A 378 17.52 25.40 11.87
C ASP A 378 15.99 25.39 11.89
N ARG A 379 15.36 24.81 10.85
CA ARG A 379 13.90 24.76 10.71
C ARG A 379 13.29 23.80 11.74
N ARG A 380 12.57 24.34 12.74
CA ARG A 380 11.90 23.56 13.79
C ARG A 380 10.39 23.42 13.59
N ASP A 381 9.79 24.33 12.84
CA ASP A 381 8.34 24.48 12.64
C ASP A 381 7.79 23.59 11.51
N TRP A 382 8.27 22.36 11.39
CA TRP A 382 7.84 21.46 10.32
C TRP A 382 7.67 20.04 10.83
N TYR A 383 6.51 19.46 10.49
CA TYR A 383 6.09 18.12 10.89
C TYR A 383 7.03 17.00 10.43
N ARG A 384 7.98 17.26 9.52
CA ARG A 384 9.01 16.28 9.11
C ARG A 384 10.43 16.61 9.54
N THR A 385 10.66 17.64 10.38
CA THR A 385 12.03 18.08 10.72
C THR A 385 12.82 16.95 11.39
N SER A 386 12.45 16.60 12.62
CA SER A 386 13.18 15.63 13.45
C SER A 386 12.50 14.27 13.48
N CYS A 387 11.20 14.18 13.19
CA CYS A 387 10.46 12.93 13.12
C CYS A 387 9.73 12.83 11.79
N TYR A 388 9.64 11.64 11.21
CA TYR A 388 8.77 11.37 10.07
C TYR A 388 8.36 9.90 10.03
N GLY A 389 7.69 9.47 11.09
CA GLY A 389 6.92 8.24 11.14
C GLY A 389 5.42 8.55 11.08
N VAL A 390 4.68 7.69 10.39
CA VAL A 390 3.24 7.86 10.18
C VAL A 390 2.48 6.75 10.93
N GLY A 391 1.29 7.05 11.45
CA GLY A 391 0.39 6.00 11.98
C GLY A 391 0.05 4.96 10.90
N LEU A 392 -0.64 5.40 9.84
CA LEU A 392 -0.99 4.58 8.67
C LEU A 392 -0.53 5.27 7.39
N TYR A 393 0.30 4.57 6.60
CA TYR A 393 0.91 5.13 5.39
C TYR A 393 0.49 4.34 4.15
N ILE A 394 -0.13 5.00 3.19
CA ILE A 394 -0.31 4.46 1.84
C ILE A 394 0.60 5.14 0.80
N ASP A 395 1.44 4.36 0.11
CA ASP A 395 2.39 4.87 -0.91
C ASP A 395 2.09 4.30 -2.28
N GLY A 396 1.69 5.17 -3.21
CA GLY A 396 1.28 4.75 -4.53
C GLY A 396 0.12 3.80 -4.46
N GLN A 397 -0.76 3.95 -3.47
CA GLN A 397 -1.96 3.12 -3.41
C GLN A 397 -2.93 3.64 -4.47
N TYR A 398 -3.28 2.76 -5.40
CA TYR A 398 -4.26 3.00 -6.45
C TYR A 398 -5.48 2.16 -6.11
N LYS A 399 -6.54 2.80 -5.63
CA LYS A 399 -7.75 2.17 -5.06
C LYS A 399 -7.54 1.51 -3.70
N GLY A 400 -7.66 2.31 -2.64
CA GLY A 400 -7.55 1.87 -1.25
C GLY A 400 -8.77 2.28 -0.43
N TYR A 401 -9.32 1.37 0.36
CA TYR A 401 -10.41 1.62 1.31
C TYR A 401 -9.83 1.52 2.72
N VAL A 402 -9.74 2.64 3.43
CA VAL A 402 -9.07 2.75 4.72
C VAL A 402 -10.08 3.20 5.77
N PHE A 403 -10.53 2.30 6.64
CA PHE A 403 -11.63 2.62 7.55
C PHE A 403 -11.59 2.00 8.92
N ASN A 404 -12.27 2.63 9.89
CA ASN A 404 -12.37 2.16 11.26
C ASN A 404 -10.99 1.88 11.90
N ASN A 405 -9.92 2.57 11.50
CA ASN A 405 -8.61 2.41 12.14
C ASN A 405 -8.48 3.39 13.31
N ILE A 406 -7.72 3.01 14.34
CA ILE A 406 -7.39 3.86 15.49
C ILE A 406 -5.89 4.16 15.45
N LEU A 407 -5.55 5.43 15.26
CA LEU A 407 -4.19 5.93 15.17
C LEU A 407 -3.94 6.85 16.36
N TRP A 408 -2.89 6.61 17.15
CA TRP A 408 -2.56 7.48 18.28
C TRP A 408 -1.06 7.78 18.40
N GLY A 409 -0.74 9.00 18.80
CA GLY A 409 0.61 9.46 19.14
C GLY A 409 0.75 9.83 20.62
N LYS A 410 2.00 9.97 21.07
CA LYS A 410 2.36 10.42 22.43
C LYS A 410 2.63 11.92 22.49
N ASN A 411 3.06 12.53 21.39
CA ASN A 411 3.38 13.96 21.34
C ASN A 411 3.06 14.52 19.95
N ASN A 412 2.30 15.61 19.90
CA ASN A 412 1.87 16.30 18.67
C ASN A 412 2.61 17.62 18.42
N ASN A 413 3.51 18.03 19.33
CA ASN A 413 4.26 19.27 19.19
C ASN A 413 5.45 19.08 18.23
N VAL A 414 5.32 19.59 17.01
CA VAL A 414 6.31 19.43 15.93
C VAL A 414 7.65 20.14 16.21
N ASN A 415 7.72 21.00 17.23
CA ASN A 415 8.95 21.70 17.63
C ASN A 415 9.79 20.90 18.63
N ASP A 416 9.22 19.86 19.24
CA ASP A 416 9.95 19.03 20.19
C ASP A 416 10.96 18.11 19.49
N ARG A 417 11.87 17.56 20.29
CA ARG A 417 12.88 16.62 19.78
C ARG A 417 12.24 15.38 19.17
N ILE A 418 11.25 14.80 19.87
CA ILE A 418 10.56 13.57 19.48
C ILE A 418 9.05 13.81 19.54
N TYR A 419 8.38 13.57 18.43
CA TYR A 419 6.93 13.70 18.27
C TYR A 419 6.42 12.71 17.21
N ASN A 420 5.10 12.58 17.09
CA ASN A 420 4.43 11.77 16.08
C ASN A 420 3.98 12.67 14.93
N SER A 421 4.54 12.44 13.74
CA SER A 421 4.47 13.37 12.61
C SER A 421 3.06 13.45 11.99
N CYS A 422 2.58 12.35 11.43
CA CYS A 422 1.28 12.29 10.75
C CYS A 422 0.47 11.09 11.21
N GLY A 423 -0.84 11.27 11.40
CA GLY A 423 -1.74 10.15 11.65
C GLY A 423 -1.86 9.29 10.41
N PHE A 424 -2.38 9.86 9.33
CA PHE A 424 -2.54 9.22 8.03
C PHE A 424 -1.71 9.93 6.96
N ASN A 425 -1.03 9.18 6.10
CA ASN A 425 -0.27 9.72 4.98
C ASN A 425 -0.56 8.97 3.68
N GLU A 426 -0.96 9.73 2.67
CA GLU A 426 -0.90 9.34 1.26
C GLU A 426 0.34 9.96 0.63
N ALA A 427 1.38 9.20 0.31
CA ALA A 427 2.54 9.80 -0.38
C ALA A 427 2.23 10.13 -1.85
N MET A 428 1.51 9.25 -2.54
CA MET A 428 1.09 9.38 -3.93
C MET A 428 0.00 8.33 -4.21
N GLY A 429 -0.80 8.52 -5.25
CA GLY A 429 -1.86 7.60 -5.67
C GLY A 429 -3.23 8.25 -5.65
N PHE A 430 -4.23 7.53 -6.14
CA PHE A 430 -5.60 8.02 -6.33
C PHE A 430 -6.64 6.91 -6.07
N LEU A 431 -7.93 7.25 -6.11
CA LEU A 431 -9.03 6.32 -5.78
C LEU A 431 -8.99 5.84 -4.32
N ASN A 432 -8.42 6.62 -3.42
CA ASN A 432 -8.34 6.25 -2.00
C ASN A 432 -9.53 6.84 -1.23
N THR A 433 -10.28 5.98 -0.55
CA THR A 433 -11.44 6.33 0.29
C THR A 433 -11.08 6.06 1.75
N VAL A 434 -10.93 7.12 2.52
CA VAL A 434 -10.41 7.14 3.89
C VAL A 434 -11.52 7.61 4.82
N PHE A 435 -12.09 6.72 5.61
CA PHE A 435 -13.29 7.05 6.37
C PHE A 435 -13.43 6.42 7.75
N ASN A 436 -14.14 7.07 8.65
CA ASN A 436 -14.41 6.57 10.01
C ASN A 436 -13.14 6.18 10.81
N ASN A 437 -11.98 6.77 10.50
CA ASN A 437 -10.76 6.54 11.27
C ASN A 437 -10.69 7.51 12.45
N THR A 438 -10.17 7.05 13.59
CA THR A 438 -9.84 7.89 14.74
C THR A 438 -8.35 8.23 14.73
N ILE A 439 -8.00 9.51 14.77
CA ILE A 439 -6.63 10.00 14.71
C ILE A 439 -6.39 10.93 15.90
N PHE A 440 -5.52 10.52 16.82
CA PHE A 440 -5.25 11.23 18.06
C PHE A 440 -3.77 11.63 18.21
N ARG A 441 -3.51 12.90 18.54
CA ARG A 441 -2.19 13.38 18.97
C ARG A 441 -1.06 13.15 17.97
N PHE A 442 -1.26 13.64 16.75
CA PHE A 442 -0.21 13.79 15.74
C PHE A 442 0.00 15.26 15.39
N GLY A 443 1.16 15.61 14.82
CA GLY A 443 1.37 16.92 14.23
C GLY A 443 0.35 17.21 13.12
N VAL A 444 0.21 16.29 12.17
CA VAL A 444 -0.76 16.38 11.07
C VAL A 444 -1.78 15.24 11.17
N GLY A 445 -3.06 15.54 10.97
CA GLY A 445 -4.13 14.53 10.93
C GLY A 445 -4.09 13.72 9.63
N LEU A 446 -4.66 14.29 8.57
CA LEU A 446 -4.69 13.75 7.21
C LEU A 446 -3.63 14.45 6.35
N HIS A 447 -2.73 13.67 5.76
CA HIS A 447 -1.70 14.18 4.86
C HIS A 447 -1.78 13.53 3.48
N LYS A 448 -1.66 14.32 2.41
CA LYS A 448 -1.44 13.85 1.02
C LYS A 448 -0.27 14.59 0.38
N GLY A 449 0.68 13.84 -0.16
CA GLY A 449 2.00 14.29 -0.61
C GLY A 449 2.12 14.54 -2.12
N MET A 450 3.04 13.82 -2.77
CA MET A 450 3.72 14.06 -4.05
C MET A 450 2.79 14.38 -5.26
N THR A 451 2.73 13.51 -6.27
CA THR A 451 1.97 13.70 -7.51
C THR A 451 0.70 12.84 -7.51
N GLN A 452 -0.16 12.98 -8.52
CA GLN A 452 -1.36 12.16 -8.74
C GLN A 452 -2.46 12.43 -7.70
N HIS A 453 -3.20 13.53 -7.85
CA HIS A 453 -4.20 13.99 -6.87
C HIS A 453 -5.60 14.06 -7.46
N ASN A 454 -6.30 12.92 -7.44
CA ASN A 454 -7.65 12.82 -7.97
C ASN A 454 -8.42 11.67 -7.30
N ARG A 455 -9.75 11.77 -7.33
CA ARG A 455 -10.70 10.76 -6.84
C ARG A 455 -10.36 10.20 -5.46
N CYS A 456 -9.92 11.05 -4.52
CA CYS A 456 -9.69 10.66 -3.13
C CYS A 456 -10.80 11.24 -2.25
N LEU A 457 -11.32 10.42 -1.34
CA LEU A 457 -12.44 10.74 -0.48
C LEU A 457 -12.01 10.62 0.99
N TYR A 458 -12.28 11.65 1.80
CA TYR A 458 -11.94 11.72 3.23
C TYR A 458 -13.21 11.98 4.04
N LEU A 459 -13.84 10.92 4.55
CA LEU A 459 -15.23 10.93 4.99
C LEU A 459 -15.37 10.54 6.47
N GLY A 460 -16.06 11.30 7.31
CA GLY A 460 -16.42 10.81 8.66
C GLY A 460 -15.27 10.50 9.62
N ASN A 461 -14.04 10.99 9.38
CA ASN A 461 -12.90 10.71 10.25
C ASN A 461 -12.97 11.58 11.53
N LEU A 462 -12.55 11.01 12.66
CA LEU A 462 -12.47 11.68 13.96
C LEU A 462 -11.03 12.09 14.24
N MET A 463 -10.74 13.39 14.24
CA MET A 463 -9.41 13.97 14.47
C MET A 463 -9.36 14.70 15.80
N LEU A 464 -8.51 14.23 16.71
CA LEU A 464 -8.47 14.62 18.11
C LEU A 464 -7.07 15.14 18.48
N ASP A 465 -7.00 16.32 19.10
CA ASP A 465 -5.75 16.90 19.64
C ASP A 465 -4.62 16.93 18.59
N ILE A 466 -4.89 17.48 17.41
CA ILE A 466 -3.87 17.62 16.35
C ILE A 466 -3.05 18.89 16.57
N GLY A 467 -1.72 18.77 16.52
CA GLY A 467 -0.79 19.81 17.00
C GLY A 467 -0.33 20.84 15.97
N HIS A 468 -0.43 20.54 14.66
CA HIS A 468 0.03 21.44 13.60
C HIS A 468 -1.09 21.82 12.63
N LYS A 469 -1.73 20.85 11.97
CA LYS A 469 -2.84 21.04 11.01
C LYS A 469 -3.71 19.79 10.91
N PHE A 470 -5.02 19.94 10.82
CA PHE A 470 -5.91 18.80 10.60
C PHE A 470 -5.70 18.18 9.21
N ILE A 471 -5.65 19.01 8.17
CA ILE A 471 -5.54 18.57 6.78
C ILE A 471 -4.34 19.23 6.11
N GLN A 472 -3.46 18.44 5.51
CA GLN A 472 -2.34 18.95 4.71
C GLN A 472 -2.27 18.23 3.38
N GLN A 473 -2.58 18.98 2.33
CA GLN A 473 -2.55 18.54 0.94
C GLN A 473 -1.40 19.30 0.26
N GLU A 474 -0.36 18.58 -0.16
CA GLU A 474 0.81 19.13 -0.86
C GLU A 474 0.86 18.85 -2.40
N PRO A 475 -0.26 18.66 -3.14
CA PRO A 475 -0.20 18.60 -4.59
C PRO A 475 0.44 19.85 -5.18
N ARG A 476 0.99 19.68 -6.39
CA ARG A 476 1.19 20.83 -7.29
C ARG A 476 -0.16 21.22 -7.88
N ASP A 477 -0.43 22.52 -8.01
CA ASP A 477 -1.72 23.04 -8.49
C ASP A 477 -2.11 22.50 -9.88
N ASN A 478 -1.14 22.10 -10.70
CA ASN A 478 -1.37 21.61 -12.06
C ASN A 478 -1.69 20.10 -12.13
N VAL A 479 -1.73 19.37 -11.01
CA VAL A 479 -1.99 17.90 -11.00
C VAL A 479 -3.19 17.51 -10.13
N ILE A 480 -3.91 18.48 -9.57
CA ILE A 480 -5.06 18.24 -8.70
C ILE A 480 -6.38 18.40 -9.44
N GLU A 481 -7.21 17.36 -9.42
CA GLU A 481 -8.59 17.37 -9.94
C GLU A 481 -9.55 17.63 -8.78
N HIS A 482 -9.67 18.89 -8.35
CA HIS A 482 -10.44 19.27 -7.16
C HIS A 482 -11.89 18.77 -7.16
N ASP A 483 -12.53 18.82 -8.33
CA ASP A 483 -13.91 18.38 -8.57
C ASP A 483 -14.13 16.87 -8.44
N THR A 484 -13.07 16.12 -8.16
CA THR A 484 -13.10 14.69 -7.86
C THR A 484 -12.71 14.37 -6.42
N LEU A 485 -12.42 15.37 -5.59
CA LEU A 485 -12.01 15.18 -4.20
C LEU A 485 -13.14 15.47 -3.24
N ALA A 486 -13.24 14.69 -2.16
CA ALA A 486 -14.21 14.91 -1.11
C ALA A 486 -13.55 14.98 0.28
N TRP A 487 -13.94 15.97 1.07
CA TRP A 487 -13.80 16.01 2.51
C TRP A 487 -15.20 16.26 3.07
N THR A 488 -15.79 15.27 3.73
CA THR A 488 -17.19 15.37 4.17
C THR A 488 -17.40 14.72 5.53
N GLY A 489 -18.15 15.41 6.40
CA GLY A 489 -18.63 14.84 7.66
C GLY A 489 -17.54 14.47 8.68
N ASN A 490 -16.29 14.93 8.53
CA ASN A 490 -15.25 14.67 9.53
C ASN A 490 -15.53 15.45 10.83
N ILE A 491 -15.09 14.94 11.96
CA ILE A 491 -15.21 15.62 13.26
C ILE A 491 -13.82 16.00 13.75
N PHE A 492 -13.62 17.28 14.01
CA PHE A 492 -12.36 17.83 14.49
C PHE A 492 -12.51 18.28 15.94
N ASN A 493 -11.58 17.92 16.82
CA ASN A 493 -11.50 18.45 18.18
C ASN A 493 -10.06 18.85 18.51
N GLY A 494 -9.89 20.09 18.99
CA GLY A 494 -8.58 20.72 19.21
C GLY A 494 -8.44 22.04 18.48
N ALA A 495 -7.29 22.71 18.66
CA ALA A 495 -7.02 24.04 18.11
C ALA A 495 -5.58 24.15 17.57
N PRO A 496 -5.24 23.42 16.49
CA PRO A 496 -3.95 23.61 15.82
C PRO A 496 -3.81 25.05 15.31
N PRO A 497 -2.57 25.56 15.12
CA PRO A 497 -2.34 26.92 14.62
C PRO A 497 -3.00 27.24 13.27
N ASN A 498 -3.23 26.22 12.43
CA ASN A 498 -3.98 26.36 11.18
C ASN A 498 -4.88 25.14 11.00
N PHE A 499 -6.09 25.35 10.47
CA PHE A 499 -6.99 24.25 10.13
C PHE A 499 -6.37 23.32 9.07
N GLY A 500 -5.88 23.89 7.96
CA GLY A 500 -5.31 23.09 6.89
C GLY A 500 -4.41 23.83 5.91
N GLN A 501 -3.88 23.10 4.93
CA GLN A 501 -3.04 23.61 3.86
C GLN A 501 -3.33 22.89 2.54
N LEU A 502 -3.37 23.65 1.45
CA LEU A 502 -3.47 23.14 0.08
C LEU A 502 -2.37 23.78 -0.78
N GLY A 503 -1.46 22.96 -1.29
CA GLY A 503 -0.27 23.44 -1.98
C GLY A 503 0.54 24.37 -1.06
N SER A 504 0.75 25.62 -1.48
CA SER A 504 1.40 26.65 -0.67
C SER A 504 0.43 27.47 0.20
N LYS A 505 -0.89 27.37 -0.04
CA LYS A 505 -1.90 28.18 0.65
C LYS A 505 -2.28 27.54 1.98
N VAL A 506 -2.20 28.32 3.05
CA VAL A 506 -2.59 27.92 4.42
C VAL A 506 -3.96 28.50 4.75
N PHE A 507 -4.80 27.70 5.41
CA PHE A 507 -6.15 28.07 5.84
C PHE A 507 -6.20 28.09 7.36
N PRO A 508 -6.36 29.28 7.98
CA PRO A 508 -6.40 29.40 9.43
C PRO A 508 -7.59 28.68 10.06
N THR A 509 -8.78 28.76 9.44
CA THR A 509 -10.03 28.24 10.02
C THR A 509 -10.75 27.24 9.12
N LEU A 510 -11.66 26.46 9.71
CA LEU A 510 -12.56 25.55 8.98
C LEU A 510 -13.42 26.29 7.94
N PRO A 511 -14.07 27.44 8.25
CA PRO A 511 -14.78 28.24 7.25
C PRO A 511 -13.92 28.68 6.05
N ASP A 512 -12.66 29.06 6.28
CA ASP A 512 -11.75 29.44 5.18
C ASP A 512 -11.49 28.26 4.23
N TRP A 513 -11.35 27.06 4.78
CA TRP A 513 -11.20 25.83 4.01
C TRP A 513 -12.47 25.50 3.23
N GLN A 514 -13.63 25.52 3.90
CA GLN A 514 -14.94 25.25 3.29
C GLN A 514 -15.22 26.19 2.12
N ALA A 515 -15.01 27.50 2.30
CA ALA A 515 -15.17 28.48 1.23
C ALA A 515 -14.25 28.17 0.03
N ALA A 516 -12.98 27.84 0.30
CA ALA A 516 -12.02 27.51 -0.75
C ALA A 516 -12.37 26.22 -1.50
N MET A 517 -12.94 25.22 -0.83
CA MET A 517 -13.39 23.98 -1.47
C MET A 517 -14.66 24.22 -2.29
N GLY A 518 -15.57 25.08 -1.82
CA GLY A 518 -16.74 25.53 -2.57
C GLY A 518 -16.37 26.26 -3.87
N GLU A 519 -15.41 27.20 -3.82
CA GLU A 519 -14.88 27.89 -5.01
C GLU A 519 -14.30 26.93 -6.04
N ARG A 520 -13.64 25.87 -5.57
CA ARG A 520 -13.02 24.82 -6.40
C ARG A 520 -14.01 23.76 -6.85
N ARG A 521 -15.27 23.83 -6.41
CA ARG A 521 -16.31 22.84 -6.66
C ARG A 521 -15.83 21.43 -6.31
N ALA A 522 -15.26 21.25 -5.12
CA ALA A 522 -14.91 19.91 -4.64
C ALA A 522 -16.15 19.01 -4.63
N LEU A 523 -15.97 17.71 -4.90
CA LEU A 523 -17.06 16.71 -4.89
C LEU A 523 -17.77 16.66 -3.53
N GLY A 524 -16.99 16.75 -2.45
CA GLY A 524 -17.47 16.99 -1.08
C GLY A 524 -16.62 18.09 -0.44
N GLY A 525 -17.21 19.25 -0.17
CA GLY A 525 -16.46 20.44 0.27
C GLY A 525 -16.72 20.89 1.70
N ASP A 526 -17.65 20.25 2.42
CA ASP A 526 -18.06 20.68 3.76
C ASP A 526 -16.97 20.45 4.81
N ALA A 527 -16.03 19.54 4.56
CA ALA A 527 -14.99 19.04 5.46
C ALA A 527 -15.49 18.40 6.76
N GLY A 528 -16.60 18.86 7.32
CA GLY A 528 -17.22 18.41 8.54
C GLY A 528 -17.36 19.53 9.58
N THR A 529 -17.21 19.20 10.87
CA THR A 529 -17.47 20.13 11.98
C THR A 529 -16.35 20.17 13.03
N LEU A 530 -16.13 21.35 13.59
CA LEU A 530 -15.22 21.55 14.73
C LEU A 530 -16.02 21.40 16.03
N ALA A 531 -15.81 20.30 16.74
CA ALA A 531 -16.46 20.01 18.01
C ALA A 531 -15.71 20.69 19.17
N PRO A 532 -16.38 21.53 19.98
CA PRO A 532 -15.73 22.27 21.07
C PRO A 532 -15.37 21.38 22.27
N GLU A 533 -16.11 20.29 22.45
CA GLU A 533 -15.99 19.37 23.56
C GLU A 533 -15.19 18.12 23.19
N PRO A 534 -14.50 17.46 24.14
CA PRO A 534 -13.92 16.14 23.93
C PRO A 534 -14.95 15.15 23.37
N GLN A 535 -14.53 14.30 22.43
CA GLN A 535 -15.44 13.38 21.72
C GLN A 535 -15.44 11.96 22.31
N THR A 536 -14.36 11.57 22.99
CA THR A 536 -14.19 10.21 23.53
C THR A 536 -14.24 10.21 25.06
N LEU A 537 -14.32 9.02 25.66
CA LEU A 537 -14.33 8.84 27.12
C LEU A 537 -13.00 9.24 27.76
N ASP A 538 -11.88 8.72 27.25
CA ASP A 538 -10.54 9.03 27.77
C ASP A 538 -9.46 8.73 26.70
N ALA A 539 -9.24 9.68 25.78
CA ALA A 539 -8.24 9.51 24.71
C ALA A 539 -6.81 9.34 25.24
N ASP A 540 -6.47 9.94 26.38
CA ASP A 540 -5.14 9.84 27.01
C ASP A 540 -4.85 8.44 27.54
N ALA A 541 -5.87 7.76 28.06
CA ALA A 541 -5.80 6.32 28.39
C ALA A 541 -6.00 5.40 27.17
N HIS A 542 -6.12 5.97 25.96
CA HIS A 542 -6.45 5.28 24.70
C HIS A 542 -7.83 4.58 24.71
N ASP A 543 -8.80 5.12 25.48
CA ASP A 543 -10.20 4.76 25.41
C ASP A 543 -10.94 5.69 24.42
N PHE A 544 -11.01 5.23 23.18
CA PHE A 544 -11.61 5.98 22.07
C PHE A 544 -13.12 5.75 21.91
N ARG A 545 -13.77 5.09 22.86
CA ARG A 545 -15.25 5.02 22.86
C ARG A 545 -15.82 6.43 22.95
N LEU A 546 -16.85 6.72 22.17
CA LEU A 546 -17.49 8.03 22.20
C LEU A 546 -18.14 8.30 23.57
N ARG A 547 -18.03 9.54 24.05
CA ARG A 547 -18.74 9.95 25.26
C ARG A 547 -20.23 10.20 24.95
N PRO A 548 -21.14 10.07 25.93
CA PRO A 548 -22.52 10.47 25.76
C PRO A 548 -22.64 11.92 25.25
N GLY A 549 -23.43 12.13 24.19
CA GLY A 549 -23.63 13.43 23.57
C GLY A 549 -22.45 13.95 22.74
N ALA A 550 -21.45 13.11 22.42
CA ALA A 550 -20.40 13.47 21.47
C ALA A 550 -21.01 13.83 20.11
N ALA A 551 -20.45 14.83 19.44
CA ALA A 551 -20.88 15.27 18.11
C ALA A 551 -20.62 14.23 17.02
N ALA A 552 -19.80 13.21 17.29
CA ALA A 552 -19.56 12.09 16.38
C ALA A 552 -20.69 11.04 16.37
N ILE A 553 -21.59 11.02 17.36
CA ILE A 553 -22.70 10.06 17.42
C ILE A 553 -23.66 10.35 16.26
N ASP A 554 -24.05 9.31 15.52
CA ASP A 554 -25.00 9.38 14.38
C ASP A 554 -24.63 10.35 13.24
N HIS A 555 -23.36 10.75 13.17
CA HIS A 555 -22.85 11.71 12.18
C HIS A 555 -21.96 11.10 11.10
N ALA A 556 -21.62 9.81 11.20
CA ALA A 556 -20.79 9.14 10.19
C ALA A 556 -21.58 8.87 8.90
N PRO A 557 -21.02 9.17 7.72
CA PRO A 557 -21.67 8.82 6.47
C PRO A 557 -21.63 7.31 6.20
N LYS A 558 -22.64 6.80 5.50
CA LYS A 558 -22.59 5.49 4.86
C LYS A 558 -21.73 5.59 3.59
N VAL A 559 -20.78 4.67 3.44
CA VAL A 559 -19.82 4.58 2.34
C VAL A 559 -19.89 3.18 1.74
N PHE A 560 -19.79 3.06 0.42
CA PHE A 560 -19.82 1.81 -0.31
C PHE A 560 -18.40 1.33 -0.59
N VAL A 561 -18.17 0.04 -0.39
CA VAL A 561 -16.87 -0.59 -0.59
C VAL A 561 -17.05 -1.81 -1.47
N PRO A 562 -16.87 -1.70 -2.80
CA PRO A 562 -17.04 -2.82 -3.71
C PRO A 562 -16.02 -3.94 -3.46
N TRP A 563 -16.44 -5.19 -3.56
CA TRP A 563 -15.57 -6.37 -3.38
C TRP A 563 -14.67 -6.59 -4.61
N ALA A 564 -13.41 -6.97 -4.45
CA ALA A 564 -12.48 -6.99 -5.57
C ALA A 564 -12.87 -8.07 -6.60
N LEU A 565 -12.94 -7.69 -7.89
CA LEU A 565 -13.20 -8.58 -9.02
C LEU A 565 -12.01 -8.65 -9.97
N TYR A 566 -12.01 -9.68 -10.82
CA TYR A 566 -10.97 -9.92 -11.83
C TYR A 566 -11.06 -8.92 -13.00
N ALA A 567 -9.97 -8.22 -13.31
CA ALA A 567 -9.82 -7.37 -14.50
C ALA A 567 -10.98 -6.37 -14.70
N VAL A 568 -11.23 -5.50 -13.71
CA VAL A 568 -12.29 -4.49 -13.76
C VAL A 568 -11.95 -3.40 -14.79
N VAL A 569 -12.80 -3.27 -15.83
CA VAL A 569 -12.58 -2.35 -16.97
C VAL A 569 -13.57 -1.19 -17.01
N GLY A 570 -14.59 -1.21 -16.16
CA GLY A 570 -15.52 -0.10 -15.93
C GLY A 570 -16.10 -0.21 -14.53
N GLU A 571 -16.22 0.91 -13.82
CA GLU A 571 -16.80 0.99 -12.48
C GLU A 571 -17.24 2.42 -12.21
N TRP A 572 -18.49 2.62 -11.81
CA TRP A 572 -19.11 3.94 -11.64
C TRP A 572 -20.10 3.93 -10.46
N GLY A 573 -19.92 4.84 -9.51
CA GLY A 573 -20.85 5.08 -8.38
C GLY A 573 -21.85 6.22 -8.61
N PHE A 574 -22.02 6.69 -9.85
CA PHE A 574 -23.00 7.72 -10.26
C PHE A 574 -23.09 9.00 -9.39
N TYR A 575 -21.98 9.41 -8.77
CA TYR A 575 -21.92 10.65 -8.00
C TYR A 575 -22.19 11.88 -8.87
N ARG A 576 -23.04 12.78 -8.40
CA ARG A 576 -23.23 14.07 -9.05
C ARG A 576 -21.93 14.86 -9.09
N HIS A 577 -21.41 15.06 -10.29
CA HIS A 577 -20.21 15.87 -10.48
C HIS A 577 -20.56 17.37 -10.33
N PRO A 578 -19.89 18.10 -9.42
CA PRO A 578 -20.33 19.43 -8.98
C PRO A 578 -20.12 20.52 -10.05
N ALA A 579 -19.20 20.31 -10.98
CA ALA A 579 -18.90 21.27 -12.05
C ALA A 579 -19.62 20.97 -13.38
N ASP A 580 -20.01 19.70 -13.60
CA ASP A 580 -20.55 19.20 -14.86
C ASP A 580 -21.35 17.91 -14.59
N PRO A 581 -22.67 18.01 -14.37
CA PRO A 581 -23.52 16.86 -14.06
C PRO A 581 -23.56 15.77 -15.15
N THR A 582 -23.12 16.07 -16.38
CA THR A 582 -23.07 15.06 -17.45
C THR A 582 -21.91 14.09 -17.28
N ARG A 583 -20.87 14.45 -16.51
CA ARG A 583 -19.67 13.63 -16.34
C ARG A 583 -19.84 12.65 -15.19
N ILE A 584 -19.83 11.35 -15.49
CA ILE A 584 -19.84 10.29 -14.48
C ILE A 584 -18.42 9.73 -14.33
N LEU A 585 -17.83 9.89 -13.15
CA LEU A 585 -16.44 9.50 -12.89
C LEU A 585 -16.28 7.98 -12.89
N GLY A 586 -15.33 7.46 -13.68
CA GLY A 586 -14.94 6.06 -13.63
C GLY A 586 -13.86 5.78 -12.59
N GLU A 587 -13.96 4.61 -11.95
CA GLU A 587 -13.17 4.18 -10.79
C GLU A 587 -12.53 2.79 -11.00
N ASN A 588 -12.48 2.33 -12.26
CA ASN A 588 -11.97 1.01 -12.60
C ASN A 588 -10.44 0.93 -12.52
N ILE A 589 -9.94 -0.23 -12.13
CA ILE A 589 -8.52 -0.59 -12.17
C ILE A 589 -8.38 -2.01 -12.70
N ASN A 590 -7.49 -2.20 -13.66
CA ASN A 590 -7.11 -3.51 -14.19
C ASN A 590 -5.59 -3.57 -14.36
N TRP A 591 -4.90 -4.28 -13.46
CA TRP A 591 -3.43 -4.28 -13.34
C TRP A 591 -2.72 -5.08 -14.45
N ASN A 592 -2.92 -4.66 -15.70
CA ASN A 592 -2.44 -5.29 -16.93
C ASN A 592 -1.24 -4.52 -17.53
N ARG A 593 -0.87 -4.85 -18.77
CA ARG A 593 0.23 -4.20 -19.51
C ARG A 593 0.11 -2.67 -19.69
N GLU A 594 -1.08 -2.09 -19.53
CA GLU A 594 -1.31 -0.63 -19.59
C GLU A 594 -0.70 0.08 -18.37
N TRP A 595 -0.60 -0.61 -17.23
CA TRP A 595 0.03 -0.13 -16.01
C TRP A 595 1.55 -0.31 -16.05
N PHE A 596 2.17 0.20 -17.12
CA PHE A 596 3.58 -0.03 -17.48
C PHE A 596 4.59 0.58 -16.51
N ASP A 597 4.50 1.89 -16.26
CA ASP A 597 5.37 2.62 -15.33
C ASP A 597 4.52 3.49 -14.41
N ARG A 598 4.85 3.55 -13.12
CA ARG A 598 4.10 4.31 -12.11
C ARG A 598 3.90 5.79 -12.47
N ALA A 599 4.82 6.38 -13.24
CA ALA A 599 4.70 7.76 -13.72
C ALA A 599 3.53 7.95 -14.70
N MET A 600 3.14 6.91 -15.43
CA MET A 600 2.07 6.90 -16.44
C MET A 600 0.67 6.83 -15.82
N PHE A 601 0.51 6.29 -14.61
CA PHE A 601 -0.79 5.81 -14.12
C PHE A 601 -1.89 6.89 -14.06
N GLN A 602 -1.51 8.14 -13.78
CA GLN A 602 -2.47 9.26 -13.75
C GLN A 602 -3.04 9.61 -15.14
N ASP A 603 -2.30 9.29 -16.20
CA ASP A 603 -2.62 9.61 -17.60
C ASP A 603 -3.43 8.49 -18.26
N ILE A 604 -3.56 7.33 -17.61
CA ILE A 604 -4.43 6.23 -18.07
C ILE A 604 -5.89 6.74 -18.02
N PRO A 605 -6.63 6.68 -19.15
CA PRO A 605 -8.02 7.12 -19.15
C PRO A 605 -8.87 6.26 -18.22
N ARG A 606 -9.63 6.92 -17.33
CA ARG A 606 -10.43 6.28 -16.28
C ARG A 606 -11.85 5.90 -16.73
N ASN A 607 -12.10 5.93 -18.04
CA ASN A 607 -13.37 5.55 -18.66
C ASN A 607 -14.60 6.30 -18.06
N ASP A 608 -14.49 7.61 -17.85
CA ASP A 608 -15.61 8.47 -17.45
C ASP A 608 -16.75 8.37 -18.49
N LEU A 609 -18.00 8.22 -18.02
CA LEU A 609 -19.18 8.27 -18.90
C LEU A 609 -19.62 9.71 -19.13
N VAL A 610 -20.30 9.94 -20.26
CA VAL A 610 -20.98 11.20 -20.57
C VAL A 610 -22.48 10.97 -20.62
N GLY A 611 -23.23 11.75 -19.85
CA GLY A 611 -24.69 11.76 -19.80
C GLY A 611 -25.30 12.55 -20.97
N HIS A 612 -26.30 11.96 -21.61
CA HIS A 612 -27.16 12.56 -22.61
C HIS A 612 -28.51 12.83 -21.98
N GLY A 613 -29.02 14.06 -22.12
CA GLY A 613 -30.26 14.48 -21.45
C GLY A 613 -30.13 14.61 -19.92
N ILE A 614 -28.94 14.42 -19.36
CA ILE A 614 -28.68 14.44 -17.92
C ILE A 614 -28.33 15.86 -17.45
N ASP A 615 -28.96 16.30 -16.38
CA ASP A 615 -28.60 17.49 -15.62
C ASP A 615 -28.54 17.21 -14.11
N ALA A 616 -28.36 18.26 -13.31
CA ALA A 616 -28.24 18.15 -11.86
C ALA A 616 -29.50 17.54 -11.18
N GLY A 617 -30.68 17.70 -11.76
CA GLY A 617 -31.95 17.20 -11.24
C GLY A 617 -32.14 15.69 -11.41
N ASN A 618 -31.30 15.02 -12.21
CA ASN A 618 -31.30 13.57 -12.34
C ASN A 618 -30.70 12.87 -11.11
N PHE A 619 -29.92 13.58 -10.29
CA PHE A 619 -29.17 12.98 -9.19
C PHE A 619 -29.92 13.06 -7.86
N GLY A 620 -29.74 12.05 -7.02
CA GLY A 620 -30.28 11.99 -5.67
C GLY A 620 -29.50 11.04 -4.77
N VAL A 621 -29.90 10.93 -3.51
CA VAL A 621 -29.30 9.99 -2.55
C VAL A 621 -29.71 8.56 -2.93
N GLY A 622 -28.71 7.70 -3.11
CA GLY A 622 -28.87 6.28 -3.40
C GLY A 622 -29.15 5.43 -2.16
N THR A 623 -29.03 4.11 -2.30
CA THR A 623 -29.08 3.14 -1.20
C THR A 623 -27.70 2.77 -0.66
N LEU A 624 -26.63 2.95 -1.45
CA LEU A 624 -25.28 2.49 -1.10
C LEU A 624 -24.54 3.49 -0.20
N GLU A 625 -24.77 4.79 -0.39
CA GLU A 625 -24.02 5.86 0.29
C GLU A 625 -24.90 7.04 0.71
N THR A 626 -24.46 7.80 1.72
CA THR A 626 -25.20 8.98 2.23
C THR A 626 -24.39 10.27 2.28
N TRP A 627 -23.12 10.25 1.83
CA TRP A 627 -22.26 11.45 1.84
C TRP A 627 -22.43 12.35 0.60
N THR A 628 -23.05 11.83 -0.46
CA THR A 628 -23.28 12.55 -1.72
C THR A 628 -24.59 12.11 -2.39
N GLU A 629 -25.00 12.83 -3.44
CA GLU A 629 -26.03 12.39 -4.38
C GLU A 629 -25.41 11.31 -5.29
N GLY A 630 -25.47 10.06 -4.84
CA GLY A 630 -24.82 8.89 -5.47
C GLY A 630 -25.67 8.07 -6.42
N ALA A 631 -26.92 8.46 -6.70
CA ALA A 631 -27.75 7.76 -7.67
C ALA A 631 -28.21 8.68 -8.79
N ILE A 632 -28.18 8.18 -10.02
CA ILE A 632 -28.72 8.85 -11.21
C ILE A 632 -30.11 8.29 -11.56
N THR A 633 -31.01 9.15 -12.01
CA THR A 633 -32.36 8.80 -12.47
C THR A 633 -32.46 8.97 -13.99
N PHE A 634 -32.96 7.95 -14.68
CA PHE A 634 -33.27 7.95 -16.10
C PHE A 634 -34.78 7.94 -16.33
N ASP A 635 -35.25 8.71 -17.31
CA ASP A 635 -36.66 8.92 -17.61
C ASP A 635 -37.32 7.85 -18.50
N GLY A 636 -36.51 7.00 -19.13
CA GLY A 636 -36.95 5.96 -20.06
C GLY A 636 -37.32 6.43 -21.46
N ARG A 637 -36.82 7.60 -21.91
CA ARG A 637 -37.11 8.15 -23.25
C ARG A 637 -35.86 8.58 -24.00
N ASP A 638 -35.05 9.46 -23.44
CA ASP A 638 -33.87 10.04 -24.11
C ASP A 638 -32.67 10.28 -23.18
N GLU A 639 -32.80 9.92 -21.90
CA GLU A 639 -31.72 10.00 -20.92
C GLU A 639 -30.90 8.70 -20.85
N PHE A 640 -29.58 8.80 -21.03
CA PHE A 640 -28.64 7.67 -20.93
C PHE A 640 -27.20 8.16 -20.74
N CYS A 641 -26.28 7.27 -20.38
CA CYS A 641 -24.85 7.55 -20.36
C CYS A 641 -24.10 6.77 -21.45
N VAL A 642 -23.03 7.34 -21.99
CA VAL A 642 -22.23 6.74 -23.05
C VAL A 642 -20.74 6.79 -22.74
N LEU A 643 -20.04 5.74 -23.18
CA LEU A 643 -18.61 5.75 -23.42
C LEU A 643 -18.37 5.36 -24.88
N THR A 644 -17.97 6.34 -25.68
CA THR A 644 -17.91 6.17 -27.13
C THR A 644 -16.82 5.19 -27.54
N ASN A 645 -17.04 4.46 -28.64
CA ASN A 645 -16.03 3.58 -29.23
C ASN A 645 -14.76 4.35 -29.62
N THR A 646 -14.89 5.62 -30.00
CA THR A 646 -13.75 6.52 -30.22
C THR A 646 -12.91 6.66 -28.96
N GLU A 647 -13.53 6.96 -27.80
CA GLU A 647 -12.81 7.08 -26.53
C GLU A 647 -12.21 5.73 -26.07
N LEU A 648 -12.94 4.62 -26.24
CA LEU A 648 -12.44 3.28 -25.91
C LEU A 648 -11.17 2.91 -26.69
N ARG A 649 -11.05 3.37 -27.93
CA ARG A 649 -9.93 3.08 -28.84
C ARG A 649 -8.96 4.24 -28.98
N ARG A 650 -9.10 5.30 -28.18
CA ARG A 650 -8.22 6.47 -28.23
C ARG A 650 -6.86 6.14 -27.65
N SER A 651 -5.80 6.45 -28.40
CA SER A 651 -4.43 6.50 -27.89
C SER A 651 -4.24 7.72 -26.99
N TYR A 652 -3.39 7.62 -25.98
CA TYR A 652 -3.06 8.75 -25.11
C TYR A 652 -1.54 8.86 -24.92
N THR A 653 -1.10 10.07 -24.59
CA THR A 653 0.29 10.38 -24.31
C THR A 653 0.52 10.46 -22.81
N TRP A 654 1.72 10.10 -22.39
CA TRP A 654 2.18 10.26 -21.01
C TRP A 654 3.61 10.78 -20.99
N HIS A 655 3.96 11.49 -19.92
CA HIS A 655 5.30 12.05 -19.79
C HIS A 655 6.22 11.06 -19.09
N ASN A 656 7.26 10.58 -19.77
CA ASN A 656 8.27 9.73 -19.15
C ASN A 656 9.32 10.60 -18.42
N PRO A 657 9.32 10.65 -17.07
CA PRO A 657 10.26 11.48 -16.34
C PRO A 657 11.71 10.99 -16.45
N ARG A 658 11.94 9.71 -16.77
CA ARG A 658 13.29 9.13 -16.98
C ARG A 658 13.84 9.43 -18.37
N GLY A 659 12.96 9.61 -19.36
CA GLY A 659 13.33 9.88 -20.76
C GLY A 659 13.27 11.34 -21.19
N ARG A 660 12.60 12.22 -20.41
CA ARG A 660 12.25 13.61 -20.80
C ARG A 660 11.59 13.70 -22.20
N LYS A 661 10.82 12.67 -22.58
CA LYS A 661 10.08 12.60 -23.83
C LYS A 661 8.65 12.17 -23.55
N GLU A 662 7.73 12.67 -24.35
CA GLU A 662 6.36 12.15 -24.40
C GLU A 662 6.37 10.80 -25.11
N GLU A 663 5.66 9.84 -24.55
CA GLU A 663 5.43 8.52 -25.13
C GLU A 663 3.94 8.31 -25.34
N THR A 664 3.57 7.51 -26.36
CA THR A 664 2.18 7.24 -26.70
C THR A 664 1.83 5.79 -26.41
N TYR A 665 0.78 5.56 -25.63
CA TYR A 665 0.17 4.25 -25.52
C TYR A 665 -0.91 4.08 -26.60
N PRO A 666 -0.79 3.09 -27.50
CA PRO A 666 -1.72 2.93 -28.60
C PRO A 666 -3.08 2.44 -28.10
N GLY A 667 -4.15 3.11 -28.52
CA GLY A 667 -5.52 2.76 -28.14
C GLY A 667 -5.95 1.35 -28.53
N SER A 668 -5.35 0.78 -29.59
CA SER A 668 -5.58 -0.62 -29.99
C SER A 668 -5.05 -1.67 -29.00
N LYS A 669 -4.22 -1.28 -28.03
CA LYS A 669 -3.73 -2.16 -26.96
C LYS A 669 -4.50 -2.01 -25.65
N ARG A 670 -5.39 -1.02 -25.55
CA ARG A 670 -6.18 -0.78 -24.33
C ARG A 670 -7.14 -1.93 -24.08
N VAL A 671 -7.25 -2.33 -22.82
CA VAL A 671 -8.16 -3.38 -22.37
C VAL A 671 -9.38 -2.69 -21.76
N THR A 672 -10.51 -2.75 -22.46
CA THR A 672 -11.71 -1.97 -22.11
C THR A 672 -12.96 -2.87 -21.98
N VAL A 673 -14.15 -2.26 -21.91
CA VAL A 673 -15.47 -2.91 -21.98
C VAL A 673 -15.77 -3.59 -23.33
N ASP A 674 -14.83 -3.60 -24.27
CA ASP A 674 -14.84 -4.48 -25.44
C ASP A 674 -14.40 -5.91 -25.04
N MET A 675 -15.35 -6.84 -24.98
CA MET A 675 -15.13 -8.16 -24.41
C MET A 675 -14.36 -9.12 -25.32
N ASP A 676 -14.29 -8.87 -26.63
CA ASP A 676 -13.62 -9.77 -27.57
C ASP A 676 -14.02 -11.24 -27.33
N ASN A 677 -13.07 -12.14 -27.00
CA ASN A 677 -13.32 -13.55 -26.69
C ASN A 677 -13.44 -13.87 -25.18
N ASN A 678 -13.53 -12.86 -24.31
CA ASN A 678 -13.40 -13.05 -22.86
C ASN A 678 -14.73 -13.46 -22.22
N SER A 679 -14.65 -14.29 -21.19
CA SER A 679 -15.67 -14.31 -20.15
C SER A 679 -15.72 -12.95 -19.45
N PHE A 680 -16.88 -12.57 -18.93
CA PHE A 680 -17.04 -11.25 -18.32
C PHE A 680 -18.22 -11.23 -17.36
N LEU A 681 -18.31 -10.18 -16.56
CA LEU A 681 -19.39 -9.98 -15.61
C LEU A 681 -19.79 -8.51 -15.60
N ILE A 682 -21.12 -8.27 -15.56
CA ILE A 682 -21.73 -6.95 -15.37
C ILE A 682 -22.49 -6.99 -14.06
N GLU A 683 -22.22 -6.04 -13.19
CA GLU A 683 -22.87 -5.89 -11.90
C GLU A 683 -23.50 -4.51 -11.81
N ALA A 684 -24.70 -4.43 -11.22
CA ALA A 684 -25.33 -3.15 -10.97
C ALA A 684 -26.19 -3.16 -9.70
N VAL A 685 -26.31 -1.98 -9.08
CA VAL A 685 -27.31 -1.70 -8.03
C VAL A 685 -28.26 -0.66 -8.59
N LEU A 686 -29.52 -1.05 -8.75
CA LEU A 686 -30.48 -0.25 -9.50
C LEU A 686 -31.90 -0.43 -8.97
N LYS A 687 -32.75 0.56 -9.25
CA LYS A 687 -34.16 0.59 -8.87
C LYS A 687 -35.01 0.85 -10.11
N PRO A 688 -35.49 -0.20 -10.79
CA PRO A 688 -36.35 -0.02 -11.96
C PRO A 688 -37.66 0.63 -11.57
N LYS A 689 -38.26 1.39 -12.49
CA LYS A 689 -39.65 1.83 -12.33
C LYS A 689 -40.57 0.60 -12.19
N SER A 690 -41.57 0.70 -11.31
CA SER A 690 -42.57 -0.36 -11.14
C SER A 690 -43.23 -0.72 -12.48
N GLY A 691 -43.28 -2.00 -12.80
CA GLY A 691 -43.86 -2.53 -14.04
C GLY A 691 -43.02 -2.29 -15.30
N LEU A 692 -41.76 -1.87 -15.19
CA LEU A 692 -40.85 -1.72 -16.32
C LEU A 692 -40.67 -3.05 -17.07
N THR A 693 -40.68 -3.01 -18.39
CA THR A 693 -40.44 -4.17 -19.26
C THR A 693 -39.75 -3.71 -20.54
N ARG A 694 -38.95 -4.56 -21.17
CA ARG A 694 -38.29 -4.30 -22.47
C ARG A 694 -37.45 -3.01 -22.47
N SER A 695 -36.55 -2.88 -21.50
CA SER A 695 -35.72 -1.68 -21.29
C SER A 695 -34.24 -2.03 -21.12
N GLY A 696 -33.33 -1.27 -21.74
CA GLY A 696 -31.89 -1.55 -21.70
C GLY A 696 -31.18 -1.02 -20.47
N ILE A 697 -30.49 -1.89 -19.72
CA ILE A 697 -29.68 -1.48 -18.57
C ILE A 697 -28.26 -1.13 -19.04
N VAL A 698 -27.61 -2.03 -19.76
CA VAL A 698 -26.26 -1.84 -20.32
C VAL A 698 -26.19 -2.51 -21.70
N SER A 699 -25.53 -1.86 -22.66
CA SER A 699 -25.25 -2.49 -23.96
C SER A 699 -23.93 -2.04 -24.58
N LYS A 700 -23.30 -2.94 -25.33
CA LYS A 700 -22.29 -2.63 -26.33
C LYS A 700 -22.46 -3.60 -27.49
N ARG A 701 -23.36 -3.25 -28.40
CA ARG A 701 -23.82 -4.16 -29.45
C ARG A 701 -24.04 -3.43 -30.78
N ASP A 702 -23.57 -4.07 -31.84
CA ASP A 702 -23.96 -3.84 -33.24
C ASP A 702 -24.46 -5.19 -33.81
N ALA A 703 -24.00 -5.66 -34.97
CA ALA A 703 -24.21 -7.04 -35.41
C ALA A 703 -23.66 -8.11 -34.44
N LYS A 704 -22.69 -7.72 -33.60
CA LYS A 704 -22.13 -8.53 -32.51
C LYS A 704 -22.07 -7.72 -31.22
N GLY A 705 -22.03 -8.40 -30.08
CA GLY A 705 -21.83 -7.76 -28.78
C GLY A 705 -22.73 -8.34 -27.69
N TYR A 706 -23.04 -7.51 -26.70
CA TYR A 706 -23.81 -7.94 -25.54
C TYR A 706 -24.82 -6.87 -25.09
N VAL A 707 -25.91 -7.33 -24.48
CA VAL A 707 -26.98 -6.50 -23.92
C VAL A 707 -27.51 -7.12 -22.64
N LEU A 708 -27.55 -6.32 -21.57
CA LEU A 708 -28.28 -6.59 -20.33
C LEU A 708 -29.52 -5.69 -20.29
N GLU A 709 -30.70 -6.30 -20.19
CA GLU A 709 -31.99 -5.62 -20.29
C GLU A 709 -33.01 -6.17 -19.28
N VAL A 710 -34.08 -5.41 -19.05
CA VAL A 710 -35.30 -5.89 -18.40
C VAL A 710 -36.17 -6.55 -19.47
N ALA A 711 -36.47 -7.83 -19.29
CA ALA A 711 -37.28 -8.64 -20.18
C ALA A 711 -38.77 -8.27 -20.15
N GLN A 712 -39.57 -8.94 -20.98
CA GLN A 712 -41.01 -8.70 -21.05
C GLN A 712 -41.76 -9.10 -19.77
N ASP A 713 -41.25 -10.08 -19.03
CA ASP A 713 -41.80 -10.54 -17.76
C ASP A 713 -41.32 -9.71 -16.56
N GLY A 714 -40.49 -8.69 -16.78
CA GLY A 714 -39.88 -7.88 -15.72
C GLY A 714 -38.62 -8.47 -15.10
N GLY A 715 -38.21 -9.68 -15.53
CA GLY A 715 -36.93 -10.29 -15.19
C GLY A 715 -35.76 -9.62 -15.90
N LEU A 716 -34.55 -10.04 -15.53
CA LEU A 716 -33.33 -9.73 -16.27
C LEU A 716 -33.26 -10.60 -17.51
N LYS A 717 -32.65 -10.08 -18.56
CA LYS A 717 -32.20 -10.86 -19.71
C LYS A 717 -30.82 -10.39 -20.14
N MET A 718 -29.91 -11.34 -20.27
CA MET A 718 -28.60 -11.12 -20.84
C MET A 718 -28.52 -11.84 -22.17
N SER A 719 -28.11 -11.12 -23.21
CA SER A 719 -28.01 -11.62 -24.59
C SER A 719 -26.61 -11.39 -25.14
N LEU A 720 -26.11 -12.38 -25.90
CA LEU A 720 -24.85 -12.32 -26.63
C LEU A 720 -25.12 -12.57 -28.10
N ASP A 721 -24.64 -11.66 -28.95
CA ASP A 721 -24.78 -11.72 -30.40
C ASP A 721 -23.39 -11.91 -31.04
N PHE A 722 -23.26 -12.92 -31.89
CA PHE A 722 -22.01 -13.33 -32.55
C PHE A 722 -22.01 -13.05 -34.06
N GLY A 723 -23.03 -12.32 -34.55
CA GLY A 723 -23.25 -12.03 -35.96
C GLY A 723 -24.44 -12.83 -36.48
N ASP A 724 -24.19 -14.08 -36.86
CA ASP A 724 -25.20 -15.00 -37.41
C ASP A 724 -25.88 -15.87 -36.35
N ARG A 725 -25.36 -15.84 -35.12
CA ARG A 725 -25.80 -16.67 -33.99
C ARG A 725 -25.94 -15.80 -32.75
N SER A 726 -26.81 -16.22 -31.85
CA SER A 726 -26.99 -15.59 -30.56
C SER A 726 -27.34 -16.61 -29.48
N CYS A 727 -27.14 -16.21 -28.23
CA CYS A 727 -27.66 -16.93 -27.08
C CYS A 727 -28.11 -15.93 -26.01
N SER A 728 -29.02 -16.35 -25.14
CA SER A 728 -29.50 -15.52 -24.04
C SER A 728 -29.98 -16.36 -22.87
N ARG A 729 -30.06 -15.74 -21.69
CA ARG A 729 -30.75 -16.28 -20.53
C ARG A 729 -31.64 -15.20 -19.90
N THR A 730 -32.84 -15.58 -19.46
CA THR A 730 -33.70 -14.74 -18.60
C THR A 730 -33.54 -15.11 -17.13
N SER A 731 -33.93 -14.24 -16.20
CA SER A 731 -34.00 -14.59 -14.79
C SER A 731 -35.35 -15.18 -14.40
N THR A 732 -35.38 -15.96 -13.31
CA THR A 732 -36.63 -16.40 -12.65
C THR A 732 -37.24 -15.33 -11.75
N THR A 733 -36.43 -14.35 -11.33
CA THR A 733 -36.82 -13.28 -10.42
C THR A 733 -37.01 -11.99 -11.22
N ALA A 734 -38.20 -11.39 -11.12
CA ALA A 734 -38.48 -10.07 -11.64
C ALA A 734 -37.86 -8.98 -10.75
N ILE A 735 -37.37 -7.90 -11.35
CA ILE A 735 -36.74 -6.77 -10.64
C ILE A 735 -37.54 -5.47 -10.77
N ASN A 736 -38.66 -5.51 -11.49
CA ASN A 736 -39.45 -4.33 -11.84
C ASN A 736 -40.52 -3.97 -10.80
N ASP A 737 -40.21 -4.14 -9.51
CA ASP A 737 -41.17 -3.92 -8.40
C ASP A 737 -41.08 -2.50 -7.79
N GLY A 738 -40.20 -1.64 -8.30
CA GLY A 738 -39.95 -0.30 -7.77
C GLY A 738 -38.98 -0.25 -6.59
N LYS A 739 -38.27 -1.33 -6.27
CA LYS A 739 -37.26 -1.38 -5.19
C LYS A 739 -35.84 -1.47 -5.74
N TRP A 740 -34.88 -1.23 -4.85
CA TRP A 740 -33.46 -1.42 -5.12
C TRP A 740 -33.17 -2.92 -5.20
N HIS A 741 -32.43 -3.30 -6.24
CA HIS A 741 -31.93 -4.65 -6.44
C HIS A 741 -30.43 -4.61 -6.73
N HIS A 742 -29.71 -5.57 -6.17
CA HIS A 742 -28.37 -5.93 -6.65
C HIS A 742 -28.52 -6.97 -7.74
N ILE A 743 -27.86 -6.77 -8.88
CA ILE A 743 -27.91 -7.71 -9.99
C ILE A 743 -26.52 -8.02 -10.51
N ILE A 744 -26.33 -9.26 -10.95
CA ILE A 744 -25.14 -9.68 -11.69
C ILE A 744 -25.55 -10.48 -12.91
N ALA A 745 -24.97 -10.14 -14.06
CA ALA A 745 -24.95 -10.97 -15.25
C ALA A 745 -23.51 -11.43 -15.53
N GLU A 746 -23.22 -12.67 -15.18
CA GLU A 746 -21.94 -13.33 -15.42
C GLU A 746 -22.02 -14.15 -16.73
N VAL A 747 -20.99 -14.05 -17.55
CA VAL A 747 -20.82 -14.79 -18.80
C VAL A 747 -19.56 -15.63 -18.70
N ASP A 748 -19.72 -16.91 -18.41
CA ASP A 748 -18.69 -17.93 -18.47
C ASP A 748 -18.74 -18.66 -19.82
N ARG A 749 -17.91 -18.22 -20.77
CA ARG A 749 -17.87 -18.80 -22.12
C ARG A 749 -17.35 -20.24 -22.13
N SER A 750 -16.74 -20.73 -21.05
CA SER A 750 -16.29 -22.12 -20.96
C SER A 750 -17.46 -23.11 -20.86
N GLN A 751 -18.66 -22.64 -20.50
CA GLN A 751 -19.85 -23.46 -20.29
C GLN A 751 -20.82 -23.43 -21.49
N PRO A 752 -21.57 -24.52 -21.78
CA PRO A 752 -22.55 -24.55 -22.87
C PRO A 752 -23.70 -23.56 -22.68
N GLU A 753 -24.15 -23.39 -21.43
CA GLU A 753 -25.17 -22.42 -21.03
C GLU A 753 -24.59 -21.38 -20.05
N GLY A 754 -23.55 -20.71 -20.49
CA GLY A 754 -22.64 -19.92 -19.66
C GLY A 754 -23.10 -18.55 -19.19
N ILE A 755 -24.37 -18.16 -19.34
CA ILE A 755 -24.85 -16.87 -18.83
C ILE A 755 -25.49 -17.08 -17.46
N ASN A 756 -24.85 -16.74 -16.35
CA ASN A 756 -25.47 -16.80 -15.03
C ASN A 756 -26.03 -15.44 -14.62
N LEU A 757 -27.26 -15.42 -14.12
CA LEU A 757 -27.93 -14.24 -13.59
C LEU A 757 -28.12 -14.41 -12.09
N TYR A 758 -27.85 -13.34 -11.35
CA TYR A 758 -28.03 -13.25 -9.91
C TYR A 758 -28.85 -12.01 -9.58
N VAL A 759 -29.75 -12.13 -8.61
CA VAL A 759 -30.57 -11.05 -8.07
C VAL A 759 -30.49 -11.13 -6.55
N ASP A 760 -30.12 -10.02 -5.91
CA ASP A 760 -30.02 -9.86 -4.46
C ASP A 760 -29.21 -10.97 -3.78
N GLY A 761 -28.01 -11.23 -4.31
CA GLY A 761 -27.08 -12.24 -3.78
C GLY A 761 -27.45 -13.70 -4.08
N ALA A 762 -28.53 -13.96 -4.83
CA ALA A 762 -28.98 -15.30 -5.14
C ALA A 762 -28.99 -15.59 -6.65
N ARG A 763 -28.61 -16.82 -7.03
CA ARG A 763 -28.69 -17.28 -8.42
C ARG A 763 -30.14 -17.35 -8.88
N ALA A 764 -30.45 -16.68 -9.98
CA ALA A 764 -31.80 -16.51 -10.50
C ALA A 764 -31.93 -16.97 -11.96
N ASN A 765 -31.21 -18.02 -12.37
CA ASN A 765 -31.22 -18.51 -13.76
C ASN A 765 -32.59 -19.05 -14.19
N GLY A 766 -33.18 -18.41 -15.21
CA GLY A 766 -34.39 -18.85 -15.90
C GLY A 766 -34.08 -19.47 -17.26
N THR A 767 -34.92 -19.17 -18.25
CA THR A 767 -34.92 -19.85 -19.56
C THR A 767 -33.66 -19.54 -20.36
N TRP A 768 -32.97 -20.59 -20.82
CA TRP A 768 -31.87 -20.51 -21.78
C TRP A 768 -32.39 -20.56 -23.23
N SER A 769 -31.75 -19.80 -24.13
CA SER A 769 -32.01 -19.84 -25.57
C SER A 769 -30.72 -19.76 -26.38
N GLY A 770 -30.68 -20.47 -27.51
CA GLY A 770 -29.53 -20.49 -28.42
C GLY A 770 -28.39 -21.38 -27.95
N ARG A 771 -27.19 -21.15 -28.49
CA ARG A 771 -25.97 -21.89 -28.14
C ARG A 771 -24.80 -20.92 -27.95
N MET A 772 -24.07 -21.07 -26.84
CA MET A 772 -22.85 -20.30 -26.60
C MET A 772 -21.81 -20.59 -27.70
N ASP A 773 -21.32 -19.55 -28.36
CA ASP A 773 -20.11 -19.63 -29.19
C ASP A 773 -18.92 -19.17 -28.37
N ARG A 774 -17.95 -20.07 -28.21
CA ARG A 774 -16.77 -19.86 -27.36
C ARG A 774 -15.64 -19.13 -28.10
N GLU A 775 -15.55 -19.31 -29.42
CA GLU A 775 -14.41 -18.87 -30.24
C GLU A 775 -14.68 -17.54 -30.94
N THR A 776 -15.95 -17.22 -31.22
CA THR A 776 -16.30 -15.98 -31.95
C THR A 776 -16.25 -14.76 -31.05
N SER A 777 -15.48 -13.77 -31.49
CA SER A 777 -15.35 -12.47 -30.83
C SER A 777 -16.65 -11.67 -30.79
N LEU A 778 -16.88 -11.05 -29.63
CA LEU A 778 -17.92 -10.04 -29.38
C LEU A 778 -17.45 -8.61 -29.72
N SER A 779 -16.19 -8.44 -30.13
CA SER A 779 -15.64 -7.12 -30.47
C SER A 779 -16.41 -6.47 -31.59
N ASN A 780 -16.71 -5.19 -31.40
CA ASN A 780 -17.53 -4.38 -32.31
C ASN A 780 -17.17 -2.88 -32.21
N HIS A 781 -17.79 -2.08 -33.09
CA HIS A 781 -17.59 -0.64 -33.17
C HIS A 781 -18.70 0.20 -32.52
N ALA A 782 -19.67 -0.44 -31.86
CA ALA A 782 -20.71 0.29 -31.14
C ALA A 782 -20.16 0.98 -29.89
N ASP A 783 -20.83 2.04 -29.45
CA ASP A 783 -20.56 2.66 -28.16
C ASP A 783 -20.97 1.74 -27.01
N PHE A 784 -20.40 1.97 -25.83
CA PHE A 784 -20.89 1.37 -24.59
C PHE A 784 -21.96 2.31 -24.01
N LEU A 785 -23.17 1.81 -23.82
CA LEU A 785 -24.34 2.55 -23.38
C LEU A 785 -24.82 2.04 -22.03
N VAL A 786 -25.21 2.96 -21.15
CA VAL A 786 -25.82 2.68 -19.85
C VAL A 786 -27.16 3.42 -19.79
N GLY A 787 -28.22 2.72 -19.40
CA GLY A 787 -29.60 3.22 -19.43
C GLY A 787 -30.28 3.10 -20.80
N LYS A 788 -29.63 2.43 -21.78
CA LYS A 788 -30.16 2.25 -23.14
C LYS A 788 -29.57 1.03 -23.86
N THR A 789 -30.35 0.42 -24.76
CA THR A 789 -29.86 -0.53 -25.79
C THR A 789 -29.59 0.17 -27.14
N ALA A 790 -28.78 -0.44 -28.00
CA ALA A 790 -28.63 -0.02 -29.40
C ALA A 790 -29.96 0.10 -30.18
N ASP A 791 -30.99 -0.66 -29.81
CA ASP A 791 -32.31 -0.65 -30.47
C ASP A 791 -33.27 0.42 -29.89
N GLU A 792 -32.75 1.45 -29.22
CA GLU A 792 -33.53 2.55 -28.62
C GLU A 792 -34.50 2.11 -27.49
N ALA A 793 -34.25 0.98 -26.81
CA ALA A 793 -34.95 0.64 -25.57
C ALA A 793 -34.28 1.32 -24.37
N HIS A 794 -34.94 2.34 -23.81
CA HIS A 794 -34.44 3.17 -22.70
C HIS A 794 -34.89 2.64 -21.33
N PHE A 795 -34.04 2.83 -20.32
CA PHE A 795 -34.32 2.48 -18.93
C PHE A 795 -35.05 3.59 -18.20
N ALA A 796 -36.14 3.26 -17.51
CA ALA A 796 -36.79 4.18 -16.56
C ALA A 796 -36.53 3.69 -15.14
N GLY A 797 -35.83 4.47 -14.33
CA GLY A 797 -35.47 4.07 -12.97
C GLY A 797 -34.20 4.76 -12.48
N GLN A 798 -33.61 4.23 -11.42
CA GLN A 798 -32.39 4.79 -10.82
C GLN A 798 -31.24 3.78 -10.86
N LEU A 799 -30.00 4.25 -11.05
CA LEU A 799 -28.77 3.47 -10.90
C LEU A 799 -27.91 4.12 -9.82
N ASP A 800 -27.41 3.31 -8.89
CA ASP A 800 -26.50 3.71 -7.79
C ASP A 800 -25.08 3.22 -8.08
N PHE A 801 -24.95 2.05 -8.72
CA PHE A 801 -23.65 1.47 -9.04
C PHE A 801 -23.69 0.65 -10.33
N LEU A 802 -22.59 0.67 -11.09
CA LEU A 802 -22.35 -0.21 -12.23
C LEU A 802 -20.87 -0.60 -12.27
N ARG A 803 -20.59 -1.89 -12.46
CA ARG A 803 -19.25 -2.43 -12.65
C ARG A 803 -19.21 -3.46 -13.76
N VAL A 804 -18.11 -3.47 -14.51
CA VAL A 804 -17.85 -4.40 -15.61
C VAL A 804 -16.44 -4.98 -15.49
N SER A 805 -16.35 -6.30 -15.45
CA SER A 805 -15.11 -7.07 -15.33
C SER A 805 -14.92 -8.04 -16.49
N ARG A 806 -13.68 -8.33 -16.87
CA ARG A 806 -13.33 -9.28 -17.95
C ARG A 806 -13.04 -10.70 -17.42
N GLY A 807 -13.81 -11.12 -16.43
CA GLY A 807 -13.76 -12.45 -15.85
C GLY A 807 -15.05 -12.79 -15.13
N THR A 808 -15.08 -14.00 -14.58
CA THR A 808 -16.17 -14.59 -13.80
C THR A 808 -15.96 -14.38 -12.30
N LEU A 809 -16.94 -14.75 -11.47
CA LEU A 809 -16.76 -14.84 -10.01
C LEU A 809 -15.66 -15.85 -9.65
N ALA A 810 -15.53 -16.93 -10.44
CA ALA A 810 -14.46 -17.92 -10.27
C ALA A 810 -13.07 -17.35 -10.58
N ASP A 811 -12.91 -16.58 -11.68
CA ASP A 811 -11.65 -15.89 -11.99
C ASP A 811 -11.28 -14.86 -10.90
N ALA A 812 -12.29 -14.30 -10.25
CA ALA A 812 -12.14 -13.40 -9.13
C ALA A 812 -11.96 -14.12 -7.79
N GLU A 813 -11.90 -15.46 -7.74
CA GLU A 813 -11.77 -16.22 -6.50
C GLU A 813 -12.77 -15.77 -5.42
N THR A 814 -14.04 -15.67 -5.81
CA THR A 814 -15.15 -15.27 -4.93
C THR A 814 -16.41 -16.02 -5.32
N THR A 815 -17.41 -15.95 -4.44
CA THR A 815 -18.77 -16.41 -4.71
C THR A 815 -19.73 -15.22 -4.77
N ILE A 816 -20.96 -15.44 -5.24
CA ILE A 816 -22.01 -14.42 -5.18
C ILE A 816 -22.36 -14.11 -3.71
N GLU A 817 -22.36 -15.13 -2.85
CA GLU A 817 -22.66 -14.99 -1.42
C GLU A 817 -21.60 -14.13 -0.72
N GLU A 818 -20.31 -14.38 -0.96
CA GLU A 818 -19.22 -13.59 -0.37
C GLU A 818 -19.24 -12.13 -0.84
N LEU A 819 -19.42 -11.91 -2.15
CA LEU A 819 -19.50 -10.58 -2.72
C LEU A 819 -20.68 -9.80 -2.13
N TYR A 820 -21.87 -10.40 -2.11
CA TYR A 820 -23.08 -9.75 -1.60
C TYR A 820 -22.98 -9.47 -0.09
N GLU A 821 -22.48 -10.45 0.68
CA GLU A 821 -22.25 -10.28 2.12
C GLU A 821 -21.26 -9.15 2.41
N TRP A 822 -20.18 -9.04 1.63
CA TRP A 822 -19.26 -7.93 1.77
C TRP A 822 -19.94 -6.59 1.46
N GLU A 823 -20.59 -6.48 0.30
CA GLU A 823 -21.09 -5.20 -0.21
C GLU A 823 -22.31 -4.66 0.55
N PHE A 824 -23.11 -5.52 1.17
CA PHE A 824 -24.35 -5.12 1.87
C PHE A 824 -24.33 -5.38 3.37
N ASN A 825 -23.37 -6.16 3.87
CA ASN A 825 -23.27 -6.51 5.29
C ASN A 825 -21.82 -6.50 5.83
N GLY A 826 -20.87 -5.97 5.06
CA GLY A 826 -19.45 -6.01 5.34
C GLY A 826 -18.98 -5.13 6.50
N PRO A 827 -17.68 -5.19 6.82
CA PRO A 827 -17.11 -4.56 8.01
C PRO A 827 -17.15 -3.02 7.99
N PHE A 828 -17.26 -2.40 6.82
CA PHE A 828 -17.38 -0.94 6.69
C PHE A 828 -18.74 -0.40 7.15
N LEU A 829 -19.74 -1.27 7.30
CA LEU A 829 -21.07 -0.94 7.84
C LEU A 829 -21.15 -1.23 9.35
N ARG A 830 -20.02 -1.54 9.99
CA ARG A 830 -19.95 -1.91 11.41
C ARG A 830 -19.03 -0.97 12.17
N ASP A 831 -19.18 -0.95 13.49
CA ASP A 831 -18.20 -0.33 14.38
C ASP A 831 -16.88 -1.13 14.46
N PHE A 832 -15.90 -0.59 15.18
CA PHE A 832 -14.59 -1.22 15.38
C PHE A 832 -14.68 -2.65 15.96
N SER A 833 -15.73 -2.95 16.72
CA SER A 833 -15.98 -4.25 17.35
C SER A 833 -16.89 -5.17 16.54
N GLY A 834 -17.28 -4.77 15.32
CA GLY A 834 -18.13 -5.55 14.43
C GLY A 834 -19.63 -5.40 14.67
N ARG A 835 -20.08 -4.41 15.45
CA ARG A 835 -21.51 -4.20 15.74
C ARG A 835 -22.16 -3.31 14.71
N ALA A 836 -23.44 -3.56 14.43
CA ALA A 836 -24.25 -2.64 13.64
C ALA A 836 -24.40 -1.28 14.37
N PRO A 837 -24.46 -0.15 13.64
CA PRO A 837 -25.00 1.09 14.19
C PRO A 837 -26.38 0.81 14.80
N THR A 838 -26.61 1.31 16.01
CA THR A 838 -27.86 1.12 16.77
C THR A 838 -28.89 2.17 16.47
#